data_AF-A0A401LA57-F1
#
_entry.id   AF-A0A401LA57-F1
#
_cell.length_a   1.000
_cell.length_b   1.000
_cell.length_c   1.000
_cell.angle_alpha   90.00
_cell.angle_beta   90.00
_cell.angle_gamma   90.00
#
_symmetry.space_group_name_H-M   'P 1'
#
loop_
_entity.id
_entity.type
_entity.pdbx_description
1 polymer ?
#
loop_
_entity_poly.entity_id
_entity_poly.type
_entity_poly.pdbx_seq_one_letter_code
_entity_poly.pdbx_strand_id
1 'polypeptide(L)'
;MASLRDSVKDYQEELRDGIAWVAFWKEGRSWNAELFHLEVDGTLEPFDRSRLEEIKAADPAAVILNGYYCGHLGENMSLDELTAGVRHHYKNGTNDVAGFIEAHDDRLPPELIEEARAAAHAAGLPFSEKPYRDGEDFDPYIFDGSMSIEDYELMHRMIEKERSEQMDEWKTGYSSYDRDRLEAADKMKIERGIYFDTKNADISPLTALPLAELVKLREESAVAEQTVFENLKVQASAWEEQAGKTLLFDKAIEYARIPEVKHTANKWQDEDNDRHTISNRVYKMSYHVYENTRYDRKAEKSIPYSYTLSWNIYTNSPHGYGQAKIAGQDRKVFADRAAMEKYLNGRIKAYEKLFTEISPAIPPEYAEQFRVNGQLLPGYTVEGEEIKQPAADISAAAPRTEPGQETEQFAILIDSRTRFETGEPGGYWLSMPATKEELHKAMRSVGITADNPQDFFIHGYSDREDRHIALPYDMVCAAQVDELNFLAARLETLDASGIAALNAATQRRNGFENIGQLIDFTYNEDFFVHIPEVHTPRELGDYYLNKSGMVQMPAEWKNSIDPIAFGRNAAAQEKGSFTEYGYLVESGDEWEKHFEGRDVPEEYRIMSYPQPTIELDAAPAVQATVPEATPQEPRPVIPIVLTSEKPAEKLKEITDRLEQGITELFDSERYKEYLRVMSKFHNYSFNNTLLIAMQKPDASLIAGFSAWKNNFGRNVMKGQKGIKILAPSPFKIKKEMEKIDPQTQKAIIGKDGKPVTEEKEITIPAFKVVSVFDVSQTEGREIPDIAVNMLTGDVEHYKEVFAALEKTSPVPVGFEKIEGGAHGYYHLEDKRIALDEGMSELQTLKTLIHEIAHAKLHDIDLNAPLEDLENRPDRRTREVQAESIAYTVCQHYGLDTSDYSFGYVAGWSAGRDLAELKSSLETIRSTAAEIINSIDEHIAELQKEQAQDAPREKAAMQEYIYKIEANPRTTGDNDRFFLQAYLPQENGRAKIGDVLYIGSLAKCRELMGGLNAGELTQGEVKELYAKAQEAEADKDTFSIYQLKQGDETRDFRFEPYDRLQAAGNVVDKTNYELVYSAELTPGTSLEDIYTRFNIDHPKDFKGHSLSVSDVVVLHQNGQDAAHYVDSFGYKEVPEFLQEQTQQPEKINPLKHVEDTIEQNDNNFDGIINNTPTVDELEAKVKAGEQISLVDLAEAIKADKERGKEKPSIRAQLKADKERTGKKKNAKQKSQDLERS
;
A
#
# COMPACT_ATOMS: atom_id res chain seq x y z
N MET A 1 -34.27 -49.43 -39.21
CA MET A 1 -35.30 -48.41 -39.52
C MET A 1 -35.97 -48.04 -38.23
N ALA A 2 -35.68 -46.86 -37.70
CA ALA A 2 -36.42 -46.33 -36.55
C ALA A 2 -37.85 -45.98 -37.00
N SER A 3 -38.84 -46.23 -36.15
CA SER A 3 -40.17 -45.64 -36.29
C SER A 3 -40.15 -44.23 -35.68
N LEU A 4 -41.13 -43.39 -36.04
CA LEU A 4 -41.25 -42.05 -35.45
C LEU A 4 -41.30 -42.09 -33.92
N ARG A 5 -41.88 -43.14 -33.32
CA ARG A 5 -41.95 -43.28 -31.86
C ARG A 5 -40.57 -43.51 -31.24
N ASP A 6 -39.66 -44.15 -31.97
CA ASP A 6 -38.29 -44.38 -31.51
C ASP A 6 -37.51 -43.06 -31.59
N SER A 7 -37.52 -42.39 -32.75
CA SER A 7 -36.89 -41.08 -32.93
C SER A 7 -37.41 -40.02 -31.93
N VAL A 8 -38.71 -39.98 -31.67
CA VAL A 8 -39.32 -39.04 -30.70
C VAL A 8 -39.09 -39.47 -29.24
N LYS A 9 -38.75 -40.74 -28.97
CA LYS A 9 -38.35 -41.21 -27.63
C LYS A 9 -36.93 -40.77 -27.29
N ASP A 10 -36.06 -40.77 -28.29
CA ASP A 10 -34.64 -40.49 -28.09
C ASP A 10 -34.35 -38.98 -27.97
N TYR A 11 -35.29 -38.12 -28.41
CA TYR A 11 -35.29 -36.65 -28.20
C TYR A 11 -36.53 -36.16 -27.41
N GLN A 12 -36.99 -36.92 -26.41
CA GLN A 12 -38.26 -36.64 -25.70
C GLN A 12 -38.14 -35.61 -24.58
N GLU A 13 -36.94 -35.22 -24.19
CA GLU A 13 -36.70 -34.28 -23.08
C GLU A 13 -36.53 -32.88 -23.65
N GLU A 14 -35.80 -32.76 -24.76
CA GLU A 14 -35.66 -31.55 -25.59
C GLU A 14 -37.01 -31.09 -26.17
N LEU A 15 -37.86 -32.03 -26.60
CA LEU A 15 -39.24 -31.76 -27.05
C LEU A 15 -40.24 -31.42 -25.92
N ARG A 16 -39.84 -31.60 -24.65
CA ARG A 16 -40.62 -31.19 -23.47
C ARG A 16 -40.17 -29.82 -22.98
N ASP A 17 -38.87 -29.71 -22.76
CA ASP A 17 -38.24 -28.60 -22.05
C ASP A 17 -37.98 -27.40 -22.97
N GLY A 18 -37.98 -27.60 -24.30
CA GLY A 18 -37.88 -26.52 -25.28
C GLY A 18 -36.52 -25.84 -25.34
N ILE A 19 -35.47 -26.48 -24.83
CA ILE A 19 -34.10 -25.92 -24.76
C ILE A 19 -33.42 -25.89 -26.13
N ALA A 20 -33.77 -26.82 -27.03
CA ALA A 20 -33.16 -26.97 -28.35
C ALA A 20 -34.21 -27.17 -29.45
N TRP A 21 -33.81 -26.98 -30.71
CA TRP A 21 -34.64 -27.29 -31.87
C TRP A 21 -34.31 -28.70 -32.38
N VAL A 22 -35.33 -29.49 -32.71
CA VAL A 22 -35.18 -30.87 -33.18
C VAL A 22 -35.79 -30.99 -34.58
N ALA A 23 -34.97 -31.27 -35.59
CA ALA A 23 -35.47 -31.58 -36.93
C ALA A 23 -35.90 -33.05 -37.01
N PHE A 24 -37.03 -33.31 -37.69
CA PHE A 24 -37.57 -34.65 -37.95
C PHE A 24 -37.84 -34.84 -39.44
N TRP A 25 -37.20 -35.85 -40.02
CA TRP A 25 -37.34 -36.18 -41.44
C TRP A 25 -37.38 -37.68 -41.70
N LYS A 26 -37.68 -38.08 -42.93
CA LYS A 26 -37.59 -39.47 -43.37
C LYS A 26 -36.49 -39.71 -44.37
N GLU A 27 -35.87 -40.88 -44.23
CA GLU A 27 -35.06 -41.47 -45.28
C GLU A 27 -35.67 -42.80 -45.71
N GLY A 28 -36.43 -42.76 -46.82
CA GLY A 28 -37.15 -43.89 -47.42
C GLY A 28 -38.29 -44.46 -46.55
N ARG A 29 -37.95 -45.19 -45.49
CA ARG A 29 -38.88 -45.81 -44.53
C ARG A 29 -38.45 -45.66 -43.06
N SER A 30 -37.24 -45.17 -42.80
CA SER A 30 -36.80 -44.77 -41.46
C SER A 30 -37.28 -43.36 -41.16
N TRP A 31 -37.51 -43.06 -39.88
CA TRP A 31 -37.48 -41.69 -39.38
C TRP A 31 -36.11 -41.41 -38.77
N ASN A 32 -35.62 -40.20 -39.02
CA ASN A 32 -34.39 -39.66 -38.47
C ASN A 32 -34.75 -38.40 -37.66
N ALA A 33 -33.91 -38.05 -36.69
CA ALA A 33 -34.02 -36.83 -35.92
C ALA A 33 -32.63 -36.34 -35.49
N GLU A 34 -32.45 -35.03 -35.36
CA GLU A 34 -31.16 -34.38 -35.12
C GLU A 34 -31.40 -33.02 -34.43
N LEU A 35 -30.48 -32.60 -33.57
CA LEU A 35 -30.55 -31.38 -32.77
C LEU A 35 -29.86 -30.23 -33.49
N PHE A 36 -30.46 -29.04 -33.38
CA PHE A 36 -29.99 -27.78 -33.94
C PHE A 36 -30.06 -26.70 -32.86
N HIS A 37 -29.14 -25.76 -32.89
CA HIS A 37 -29.14 -24.61 -32.00
C HIS A 37 -29.27 -23.31 -32.83
N LEU A 38 -29.70 -22.24 -32.17
CA LEU A 38 -29.63 -20.89 -32.73
C LEU A 38 -28.60 -20.12 -31.89
N GLU A 39 -27.89 -19.22 -32.55
CA GLU A 39 -26.98 -18.29 -31.89
C GLU A 39 -27.72 -17.34 -30.95
N VAL A 40 -26.97 -16.61 -30.12
CA VAL A 40 -27.53 -15.66 -29.15
C VAL A 40 -28.30 -14.51 -29.83
N ASP A 41 -27.97 -14.19 -31.10
CA ASP A 41 -28.71 -13.23 -31.93
C ASP A 41 -29.97 -13.83 -32.61
N GLY A 42 -30.18 -15.14 -32.48
CA GLY A 42 -31.26 -15.91 -33.11
C GLY A 42 -30.95 -16.45 -34.51
N THR A 43 -29.72 -16.29 -35.04
CA THR A 43 -29.36 -16.79 -36.38
C THR A 43 -28.86 -18.24 -36.37
N LEU A 44 -28.85 -18.86 -37.56
CA LEU A 44 -28.35 -20.22 -37.76
C LEU A 44 -26.84 -20.25 -38.04
N GLU A 45 -26.10 -21.07 -37.29
CA GLU A 45 -24.69 -21.37 -37.60
C GLU A 45 -24.52 -21.89 -39.05
N PRO A 46 -23.42 -21.53 -39.75
CA PRO A 46 -23.22 -21.95 -41.15
C PRO A 46 -23.23 -23.47 -41.38
N PHE A 47 -22.78 -24.27 -40.41
CA PHE A 47 -22.80 -25.73 -40.51
C PHE A 47 -24.20 -26.29 -40.27
N ASP A 48 -24.90 -25.85 -39.22
CA ASP A 48 -26.27 -26.25 -38.90
C ASP A 48 -27.24 -25.88 -40.02
N ARG A 49 -27.09 -24.67 -40.60
CA ARG A 49 -27.81 -24.27 -41.82
C ARG A 49 -27.55 -25.21 -42.99
N SER A 50 -26.29 -25.55 -43.26
CA SER A 50 -25.92 -26.44 -44.37
C SER A 50 -26.54 -27.83 -44.17
N ARG A 51 -26.56 -28.31 -42.93
CA ARG A 51 -27.17 -29.57 -42.50
C ARG A 51 -28.70 -29.55 -42.63
N LEU A 52 -29.34 -28.43 -42.32
CA LEU A 52 -30.79 -28.24 -42.53
C LEU A 52 -31.16 -28.19 -44.02
N GLU A 53 -30.33 -27.60 -44.88
CA GLU A 53 -30.50 -27.68 -46.34
C GLU A 53 -30.35 -29.13 -46.87
N GLU A 54 -29.40 -29.93 -46.34
CA GLU A 54 -29.32 -31.37 -46.66
C GLU A 54 -30.60 -32.12 -46.26
N ILE A 55 -31.11 -31.88 -45.05
CA ILE A 55 -32.33 -32.50 -44.52
C ILE A 55 -33.56 -32.14 -45.38
N LYS A 56 -33.69 -30.86 -45.73
CA LYS A 56 -34.71 -30.30 -46.65
C LYS A 56 -34.61 -30.87 -48.07
N ALA A 57 -33.40 -31.12 -48.57
CA ALA A 57 -33.18 -31.76 -49.86
C ALA A 57 -33.51 -33.28 -49.84
N ALA A 58 -33.27 -33.96 -48.71
CA ALA A 58 -33.60 -35.36 -48.53
C ALA A 58 -35.10 -35.60 -48.33
N ASP A 59 -35.78 -34.70 -47.61
CA ASP A 59 -37.22 -34.74 -47.33
C ASP A 59 -37.81 -33.31 -47.28
N PRO A 60 -38.41 -32.83 -48.38
CA PRO A 60 -39.05 -31.50 -48.42
C PRO A 60 -40.27 -31.33 -47.50
N ALA A 61 -40.67 -32.37 -46.75
CA ALA A 61 -41.68 -32.29 -45.70
C ALA A 61 -41.09 -32.39 -44.28
N ALA A 62 -39.76 -32.30 -44.13
CA ALA A 62 -39.08 -32.23 -42.85
C ALA A 62 -39.57 -31.02 -42.03
N VAL A 63 -39.72 -31.23 -40.72
CA VAL A 63 -40.15 -30.20 -39.76
C VAL A 63 -39.14 -30.06 -38.64
N ILE A 64 -38.96 -28.84 -38.13
CA ILE A 64 -38.06 -28.52 -37.03
C ILE A 64 -38.87 -27.91 -35.88
N LEU A 65 -38.70 -28.50 -34.69
CA LEU A 65 -39.67 -28.37 -33.60
C LEU A 65 -38.96 -28.15 -32.27
N ASN A 66 -39.55 -27.28 -31.45
CA ASN A 66 -39.10 -26.94 -30.11
C ASN A 66 -40.31 -26.96 -29.15
N GLY A 67 -40.16 -27.59 -27.98
CA GLY A 67 -41.26 -27.81 -27.02
C GLY A 67 -41.94 -26.53 -26.50
N TYR A 68 -41.23 -25.40 -26.48
CA TYR A 68 -41.72 -24.11 -25.99
C TYR A 68 -42.42 -23.31 -27.11
N TYR A 69 -41.83 -23.27 -28.31
CA TYR A 69 -42.33 -22.45 -29.43
C TYR A 69 -43.36 -23.17 -30.32
N CYS A 70 -43.37 -24.52 -30.36
CA CYS A 70 -44.21 -25.30 -31.27
C CYS A 70 -45.42 -25.94 -30.57
N GLY A 71 -46.58 -25.27 -30.61
CA GLY A 71 -47.83 -25.80 -30.06
C GLY A 71 -48.27 -27.14 -30.69
N HIS A 72 -48.87 -28.01 -29.86
CA HIS A 72 -49.01 -29.48 -30.01
C HIS A 72 -47.83 -30.31 -29.49
N LEU A 73 -46.85 -29.68 -28.85
CA LEU A 73 -45.87 -30.29 -27.94
C LEU A 73 -46.04 -29.72 -26.52
N GLY A 74 -45.21 -30.16 -25.57
CA GLY A 74 -45.11 -29.58 -24.23
C GLY A 74 -44.76 -30.56 -23.11
N GLU A 75 -44.13 -30.03 -22.05
CA GLU A 75 -43.58 -30.71 -20.86
C GLU A 75 -44.35 -31.95 -20.39
N ASN A 76 -45.66 -31.82 -20.19
CA ASN A 76 -46.48 -32.83 -19.52
C ASN A 76 -47.02 -33.93 -20.46
N MET A 77 -46.66 -33.92 -21.75
CA MET A 77 -47.15 -34.91 -22.72
C MET A 77 -46.45 -36.28 -22.59
N SER A 78 -47.22 -37.35 -22.78
CA SER A 78 -46.66 -38.70 -22.89
C SER A 78 -45.95 -38.90 -24.24
N LEU A 79 -45.11 -39.93 -24.32
CA LEU A 79 -44.39 -40.28 -25.55
C LEU A 79 -45.32 -40.51 -26.76
N ASP A 80 -46.51 -41.06 -26.55
CA ASP A 80 -47.50 -41.26 -27.63
C ASP A 80 -48.12 -39.93 -28.10
N GLU A 81 -48.27 -38.96 -27.21
CA GLU A 81 -48.78 -37.61 -27.51
C GLU A 81 -47.73 -36.76 -28.21
N LEU A 82 -46.47 -36.76 -27.75
CA LEU A 82 -45.33 -36.16 -28.47
C LEU A 82 -45.18 -36.78 -29.88
N THR A 83 -45.28 -38.11 -29.98
CA THR A 83 -45.27 -38.84 -31.26
C THR A 83 -46.45 -38.46 -32.17
N ALA A 84 -47.58 -38.01 -31.60
CA ALA A 84 -48.72 -37.48 -32.35
C ALA A 84 -48.52 -36.00 -32.74
N GLY A 85 -47.90 -35.19 -31.89
CA GLY A 85 -47.54 -33.79 -32.14
C GLY A 85 -46.56 -33.64 -33.30
N VAL A 86 -45.39 -34.30 -33.24
CA VAL A 86 -44.42 -34.31 -34.35
C VAL A 86 -45.05 -34.81 -35.66
N ARG A 87 -45.95 -35.81 -35.57
CA ARG A 87 -46.72 -36.32 -36.72
C ARG A 87 -47.78 -35.35 -37.22
N HIS A 88 -48.30 -34.44 -36.40
CA HIS A 88 -49.23 -33.37 -36.79
C HIS A 88 -48.48 -32.36 -37.65
N HIS A 89 -47.38 -31.80 -37.15
CA HIS A 89 -46.53 -30.84 -37.85
C HIS A 89 -46.09 -31.36 -39.22
N TYR A 90 -45.44 -32.52 -39.24
CA TYR A 90 -44.94 -33.16 -40.47
C TYR A 90 -46.05 -33.41 -41.51
N LYS A 91 -47.29 -33.68 -41.09
CA LYS A 91 -48.42 -33.92 -42.02
C LYS A 91 -49.07 -32.64 -42.53
N ASN A 92 -49.00 -31.56 -41.76
CA ASN A 92 -49.70 -30.32 -42.04
C ASN A 92 -48.78 -29.25 -42.66
N GLY A 93 -47.46 -29.48 -42.69
CA GLY A 93 -46.47 -28.53 -43.19
C GLY A 93 -46.36 -27.30 -42.29
N THR A 94 -46.38 -27.50 -40.97
CA THR A 94 -46.23 -26.41 -39.99
C THR A 94 -44.92 -26.56 -39.23
N ASN A 95 -44.13 -25.49 -39.20
CA ASN A 95 -42.73 -25.46 -38.77
C ASN A 95 -41.84 -26.36 -39.68
N ASP A 96 -41.98 -26.20 -40.99
CA ASP A 96 -41.11 -26.87 -41.96
C ASP A 96 -39.69 -26.29 -41.94
N VAL A 97 -38.71 -27.10 -42.35
CA VAL A 97 -37.29 -26.69 -42.34
C VAL A 97 -37.00 -25.56 -43.33
N ALA A 98 -37.75 -25.40 -44.42
CA ALA A 98 -37.48 -24.34 -45.40
C ALA A 98 -37.87 -22.96 -44.85
N GLY A 99 -39.07 -22.81 -44.29
CA GLY A 99 -39.50 -21.58 -43.61
C GLY A 99 -38.68 -21.27 -42.36
N PHE A 100 -38.16 -22.29 -41.65
CA PHE A 100 -37.24 -22.08 -40.53
C PHE A 100 -35.87 -21.55 -40.97
N ILE A 101 -35.32 -22.02 -42.10
CA ILE A 101 -34.09 -21.42 -42.66
C ILE A 101 -34.38 -19.98 -43.11
N GLU A 102 -35.46 -19.72 -43.85
CA GLU A 102 -35.82 -18.39 -44.36
C GLU A 102 -36.04 -17.35 -43.24
N ALA A 103 -36.54 -17.78 -42.07
CA ALA A 103 -36.75 -16.91 -40.91
C ALA A 103 -35.47 -16.55 -40.12
N HIS A 104 -34.36 -17.27 -40.34
CA HIS A 104 -33.10 -17.12 -39.60
C HIS A 104 -31.86 -17.04 -40.55
N ASP A 105 -32.08 -16.65 -41.81
CA ASP A 105 -31.06 -16.38 -42.84
C ASP A 105 -30.75 -14.88 -42.89
N ASP A 106 -29.46 -14.54 -42.76
CA ASP A 106 -28.96 -13.17 -42.68
C ASP A 106 -28.53 -12.58 -44.05
N ARG A 107 -28.54 -13.38 -45.12
CA ARG A 107 -27.91 -13.03 -46.39
C ARG A 107 -28.69 -12.01 -47.22
N LEU A 108 -27.97 -11.04 -47.78
CA LEU A 108 -28.53 -10.06 -48.71
C LEU A 108 -29.04 -10.71 -50.02
N PRO A 109 -30.16 -10.21 -50.59
CA PRO A 109 -30.64 -10.65 -51.90
C PRO A 109 -29.59 -10.52 -53.02
N PRO A 110 -29.45 -11.52 -53.93
CA PRO A 110 -28.45 -11.48 -55.00
C PRO A 110 -28.52 -10.25 -55.92
N GLU A 111 -29.71 -9.67 -56.12
CA GLU A 111 -29.89 -8.45 -56.92
C GLU A 111 -29.20 -7.23 -56.28
N LEU A 112 -29.19 -7.13 -54.95
CA LEU A 112 -28.47 -6.09 -54.21
C LEU A 112 -26.96 -6.35 -54.16
N ILE A 113 -26.53 -7.61 -54.15
CA ILE A 113 -25.11 -7.98 -54.25
C ILE A 113 -24.54 -7.56 -55.61
N GLU A 114 -25.28 -7.78 -56.72
CA GLU A 114 -24.86 -7.32 -58.04
C GLU A 114 -24.89 -5.79 -58.18
N GLU A 115 -25.88 -5.09 -57.61
CA GLU A 115 -25.91 -3.63 -57.60
C GLU A 115 -24.75 -3.03 -56.79
N ALA A 116 -24.41 -3.64 -55.65
CA ALA A 116 -23.24 -3.26 -54.84
C ALA A 116 -21.91 -3.57 -55.56
N ARG A 117 -21.78 -4.73 -56.23
CA ARG A 117 -20.61 -5.08 -57.06
C ARG A 117 -20.38 -4.05 -58.16
N ALA A 118 -21.45 -3.66 -58.87
CA ALA A 118 -21.40 -2.65 -59.91
C ALA A 118 -20.99 -1.27 -59.36
N ALA A 119 -21.48 -0.90 -58.17
CA ALA A 119 -21.11 0.35 -57.51
C ALA A 119 -19.64 0.38 -57.05
N ALA A 120 -19.15 -0.70 -56.43
CA ALA A 120 -17.75 -0.83 -55.98
C ALA A 120 -16.77 -0.79 -57.17
N HIS A 121 -17.04 -1.57 -58.22
CA HIS A 121 -16.22 -1.56 -59.44
C HIS A 121 -16.26 -0.19 -60.16
N ALA A 122 -17.40 0.53 -60.12
CA ALA A 122 -17.48 1.91 -60.64
C ALA A 122 -16.72 2.94 -59.79
N ALA A 123 -16.57 2.70 -58.48
CA ALA A 123 -15.75 3.49 -57.58
C ALA A 123 -14.24 3.13 -57.65
N GLY A 124 -13.88 2.01 -58.29
CA GLY A 124 -12.51 1.50 -58.31
C GLY A 124 -12.09 0.85 -56.99
N LEU A 125 -13.04 0.28 -56.25
CA LEU A 125 -12.83 -0.45 -54.99
C LEU A 125 -13.03 -1.95 -55.21
N PRO A 126 -12.23 -2.82 -54.57
CA PRO A 126 -12.40 -4.27 -54.67
C PRO A 126 -13.69 -4.73 -53.99
N PHE A 127 -14.43 -5.64 -54.61
CA PHE A 127 -15.68 -6.18 -54.07
C PHE A 127 -15.56 -7.63 -53.59
N SER A 128 -16.15 -7.94 -52.43
CA SER A 128 -16.28 -9.29 -51.86
C SER A 128 -17.75 -9.64 -51.62
N GLU A 129 -18.11 -10.90 -51.85
CA GLU A 129 -19.46 -11.43 -51.67
C GLU A 129 -19.75 -11.88 -50.22
N LYS A 130 -18.75 -11.87 -49.33
CA LYS A 130 -18.97 -12.12 -47.90
C LYS A 130 -19.47 -10.86 -47.19
N PRO A 131 -20.55 -10.92 -46.38
CA PRO A 131 -20.88 -9.85 -45.46
C PRO A 131 -19.82 -9.77 -44.34
N TYR A 132 -19.49 -8.55 -43.92
CA TYR A 132 -18.65 -8.31 -42.75
C TYR A 132 -19.51 -8.52 -41.49
N ARG A 133 -19.25 -9.58 -40.72
CA ARG A 133 -19.86 -9.88 -39.41
C ARG A 133 -18.80 -9.79 -38.32
N ASP A 134 -19.19 -9.42 -37.11
CA ASP A 134 -18.28 -8.95 -36.07
C ASP A 134 -17.29 -10.01 -35.56
N GLY A 135 -16.05 -9.98 -36.08
CA GLY A 135 -14.89 -10.63 -35.46
C GLY A 135 -14.22 -11.78 -36.23
N GLU A 136 -14.73 -12.22 -37.38
CA GLU A 136 -13.93 -13.08 -38.27
C GLU A 136 -13.03 -12.23 -39.17
N ASP A 137 -11.73 -12.25 -38.90
CA ASP A 137 -10.72 -11.53 -39.70
C ASP A 137 -10.71 -12.03 -41.16
N PHE A 138 -11.04 -11.12 -42.08
CA PHE A 138 -10.82 -11.32 -43.51
C PHE A 138 -9.31 -11.30 -43.80
N ASP A 139 -8.71 -12.47 -44.06
CA ASP A 139 -7.31 -12.56 -44.50
C ASP A 139 -7.17 -12.12 -45.98
N PRO A 140 -6.57 -10.94 -46.26
CA PRO A 140 -6.48 -10.42 -47.62
C PRO A 140 -5.45 -11.18 -48.48
N TYR A 141 -4.61 -12.05 -47.90
CA TYR A 141 -3.56 -12.76 -48.62
C TYR A 141 -4.01 -14.12 -49.18
N ILE A 142 -5.27 -14.51 -48.98
CA ILE A 142 -5.83 -15.79 -49.46
C ILE A 142 -6.99 -15.53 -50.43
N PHE A 143 -6.79 -15.89 -51.70
CA PHE A 143 -7.89 -15.95 -52.67
C PHE A 143 -8.75 -17.20 -52.41
N ASP A 144 -9.82 -17.04 -51.62
CA ASP A 144 -10.79 -18.11 -51.31
C ASP A 144 -11.91 -18.26 -52.35
N GLY A 145 -11.98 -17.36 -53.33
CA GLY A 145 -12.99 -17.33 -54.38
C GLY A 145 -14.26 -16.52 -54.07
N SER A 146 -14.32 -15.82 -52.93
CA SER A 146 -15.45 -14.92 -52.57
C SER A 146 -15.41 -13.55 -53.27
N MET A 147 -14.42 -13.30 -54.13
CA MET A 147 -14.27 -12.11 -54.96
C MET A 147 -13.79 -12.47 -56.36
N SER A 148 -13.86 -11.55 -57.31
CA SER A 148 -13.25 -11.78 -58.63
C SER A 148 -11.72 -11.75 -58.55
N ILE A 149 -11.04 -12.38 -59.52
CA ILE A 149 -9.57 -12.30 -59.62
C ILE A 149 -9.12 -10.86 -59.86
N GLU A 150 -9.93 -10.07 -60.58
CA GLU A 150 -9.64 -8.68 -60.94
C GLU A 150 -9.78 -7.75 -59.72
N ASP A 151 -10.76 -8.03 -58.83
CA ASP A 151 -10.92 -7.42 -57.51
C ASP A 151 -9.78 -7.82 -56.56
N TYR A 152 -9.40 -9.10 -56.53
CA TYR A 152 -8.28 -9.59 -55.71
C TYR A 152 -6.95 -8.97 -56.12
N GLU A 153 -6.67 -8.88 -57.43
CA GLU A 153 -5.50 -8.19 -57.96
C GLU A 153 -5.56 -6.66 -57.72
N LEU A 154 -6.75 -6.05 -57.67
CA LEU A 154 -6.93 -4.65 -57.29
C LEU A 154 -6.63 -4.42 -55.80
N MET A 155 -7.22 -5.25 -54.94
CA MET A 155 -6.98 -5.28 -53.50
C MET A 155 -5.50 -5.48 -53.19
N HIS A 156 -4.85 -6.47 -53.81
CA HIS A 156 -3.41 -6.70 -53.63
C HIS A 156 -2.57 -5.51 -54.08
N ARG A 157 -2.91 -4.83 -55.18
CA ARG A 157 -2.19 -3.62 -55.61
C ARG A 157 -2.45 -2.42 -54.69
N MET A 158 -3.63 -2.33 -54.07
CA MET A 158 -3.91 -1.32 -53.05
C MET A 158 -3.10 -1.60 -51.79
N ILE A 159 -3.09 -2.85 -51.30
CA ILE A 159 -2.29 -3.29 -50.15
C ILE A 159 -0.78 -3.16 -50.42
N GLU A 160 -0.29 -3.48 -51.61
CA GLU A 160 1.13 -3.30 -51.98
C GLU A 160 1.51 -1.82 -52.09
N LYS A 161 0.59 -0.97 -52.59
CA LYS A 161 0.80 0.49 -52.62
C LYS A 161 0.80 1.08 -51.21
N GLU A 162 -0.16 0.71 -50.39
CA GLU A 162 -0.29 1.14 -48.99
C GLU A 162 0.88 0.63 -48.15
N ARG A 163 1.34 -0.61 -48.37
CA ARG A 163 2.64 -1.10 -47.88
C ARG A 163 3.81 -0.30 -48.42
N SER A 164 3.82 0.15 -49.68
CA SER A 164 4.94 0.95 -50.21
C SER A 164 4.99 2.35 -49.57
N GLU A 165 3.83 2.91 -49.24
CA GLU A 165 3.69 4.19 -48.55
C GLU A 165 4.06 4.03 -47.05
N GLN A 166 3.60 2.98 -46.38
CA GLN A 166 4.08 2.60 -45.03
C GLN A 166 5.57 2.21 -45.00
N MET A 167 6.12 1.59 -46.05
CA MET A 167 7.55 1.25 -46.13
C MET A 167 8.45 2.46 -46.40
N ASP A 168 7.88 3.58 -46.84
CA ASP A 168 8.56 4.88 -46.82
C ASP A 168 8.54 5.50 -45.41
N GLU A 169 7.52 5.24 -44.58
CA GLU A 169 7.51 5.60 -43.14
C GLU A 169 8.41 4.67 -42.29
N TRP A 170 8.48 3.37 -42.60
CA TRP A 170 9.22 2.34 -41.86
C TRP A 170 10.75 2.47 -41.88
N LYS A 171 11.28 3.48 -42.58
CA LYS A 171 12.71 3.81 -42.67
C LYS A 171 13.36 4.22 -41.33
N THR A 172 12.57 4.26 -40.26
CA THR A 172 12.99 4.46 -38.86
C THR A 172 13.40 3.17 -38.13
N GLY A 173 13.07 1.98 -38.66
CA GLY A 173 13.57 0.69 -38.14
C GLY A 173 12.78 0.03 -37.00
N TYR A 174 11.60 0.55 -36.66
CA TYR A 174 10.72 0.02 -35.61
C TYR A 174 9.28 -0.16 -36.12
N SER A 175 8.50 -1.06 -35.51
CA SER A 175 7.07 -1.26 -35.80
C SER A 175 6.19 -1.12 -34.56
N SER A 176 4.94 -0.67 -34.77
CA SER A 176 3.89 -0.60 -33.73
C SER A 176 2.72 -1.54 -34.00
N TYR A 177 2.04 -1.95 -32.93
CA TYR A 177 0.70 -2.54 -32.94
C TYR A 177 -0.25 -1.65 -32.14
N ASP A 178 -1.54 -1.78 -32.40
CA ASP A 178 -2.60 -0.93 -31.85
C ASP A 178 -3.83 -1.77 -31.51
N ARG A 179 -4.43 -1.58 -30.33
CA ARG A 179 -5.55 -2.39 -29.80
C ARG A 179 -6.54 -1.53 -29.01
N ASP A 180 -6.85 -0.37 -29.57
CA ASP A 180 -7.59 0.68 -28.90
C ASP A 180 -9.11 0.39 -28.94
N ARG A 181 -9.82 0.61 -27.84
CA ARG A 181 -11.26 0.33 -27.65
C ARG A 181 -11.90 1.43 -26.81
N LEU A 182 -13.14 1.80 -27.13
CA LEU A 182 -13.91 2.78 -26.36
C LEU A 182 -15.34 2.29 -26.15
N GLU A 183 -15.75 2.25 -24.89
CA GLU A 183 -17.08 1.93 -24.40
C GLU A 183 -17.59 3.17 -23.65
N ALA A 184 -18.60 3.84 -24.23
CA ALA A 184 -19.11 5.10 -23.69
C ALA A 184 -19.71 4.92 -22.29
N ALA A 185 -19.44 5.88 -21.40
CA ALA A 185 -19.82 5.85 -19.97
C ALA A 185 -19.22 4.69 -19.13
N ASP A 186 -18.31 3.89 -19.69
CA ASP A 186 -17.71 2.72 -19.02
C ASP A 186 -16.18 2.72 -19.10
N LYS A 187 -15.59 2.41 -20.28
CA LYS A 187 -14.15 2.11 -20.38
C LYS A 187 -13.50 2.59 -21.67
N MET A 188 -12.35 3.27 -21.56
CA MET A 188 -11.43 3.53 -22.67
C MET A 188 -10.16 2.69 -22.49
N LYS A 189 -9.62 2.17 -23.60
CA LYS A 189 -8.35 1.46 -23.66
C LYS A 189 -7.54 1.95 -24.86
N ILE A 190 -6.27 2.26 -24.62
CA ILE A 190 -5.27 2.55 -25.65
C ILE A 190 -4.06 1.66 -25.35
N GLU A 191 -3.59 0.89 -26.34
CA GLU A 191 -2.49 -0.08 -26.17
C GLU A 191 -1.55 -0.01 -27.38
N ARG A 192 -0.33 0.49 -27.14
CA ARG A 192 0.72 0.69 -28.16
C ARG A 192 2.02 0.04 -27.70
N GLY A 193 2.61 -0.81 -28.54
CA GLY A 193 3.87 -1.52 -28.26
C GLY A 193 4.85 -1.40 -29.43
N ILE A 194 6.12 -1.14 -29.14
CA ILE A 194 7.17 -0.84 -30.13
C ILE A 194 8.18 -2.00 -30.20
N TYR A 195 8.52 -2.46 -31.41
CA TYR A 195 9.46 -3.57 -31.64
C TYR A 195 10.56 -3.18 -32.64
N PHE A 196 11.79 -3.64 -32.39
CA PHE A 196 12.98 -3.32 -33.19
C PHE A 196 13.25 -4.36 -34.29
N ASP A 197 13.21 -3.98 -35.57
CA ASP A 197 13.50 -4.91 -36.66
C ASP A 197 15.00 -4.92 -37.03
N THR A 198 15.71 -5.85 -36.39
CA THR A 198 17.12 -6.19 -36.65
C THR A 198 17.49 -6.48 -38.11
N LYS A 199 16.54 -6.67 -39.03
CA LYS A 199 16.82 -6.87 -40.46
C LYS A 199 16.81 -5.59 -41.29
N ASN A 200 16.10 -4.56 -40.84
CA ASN A 200 15.83 -3.34 -41.61
C ASN A 200 16.31 -2.05 -40.93
N ALA A 201 16.60 -2.08 -39.62
CA ALA A 201 17.10 -0.91 -38.88
C ALA A 201 18.58 -0.61 -39.17
N ASP A 202 18.86 0.56 -39.77
CA ASP A 202 20.24 1.05 -39.97
C ASP A 202 20.74 1.85 -38.75
N ILE A 203 21.46 1.17 -37.85
CA ILE A 203 22.13 1.80 -36.71
C ILE A 203 23.55 2.33 -37.05
N SER A 204 23.99 2.27 -38.30
CA SER A 204 25.32 2.73 -38.73
C SER A 204 25.61 4.21 -38.39
N PRO A 205 24.65 5.16 -38.46
CA PRO A 205 24.89 6.54 -38.04
C PRO A 205 25.18 6.69 -36.54
N LEU A 206 24.55 5.85 -35.71
CA LEU A 206 24.66 5.91 -34.24
C LEU A 206 25.91 5.17 -33.74
N THR A 207 26.28 4.05 -34.36
CA THR A 207 27.49 3.29 -33.97
C THR A 207 28.82 4.01 -34.23
N ALA A 208 28.78 5.17 -34.90
CA ALA A 208 29.92 6.07 -35.05
C ALA A 208 30.11 7.05 -33.87
N LEU A 209 29.14 7.18 -32.96
CA LEU A 209 29.16 8.14 -31.85
C LEU A 209 29.78 7.53 -30.57
N PRO A 210 30.41 8.36 -29.70
CA PRO A 210 30.84 7.92 -28.36
C PRO A 210 29.67 7.49 -27.49
N LEU A 211 29.88 6.49 -26.62
CA LEU A 211 28.85 5.96 -25.72
C LEU A 211 28.16 7.05 -24.87
N ALA A 212 28.92 8.03 -24.36
CA ALA A 212 28.37 9.13 -23.57
C ALA A 212 27.43 10.06 -24.37
N GLU A 213 27.64 10.18 -25.67
CA GLU A 213 26.77 10.98 -26.56
C GLU A 213 25.49 10.20 -26.91
N LEU A 214 25.59 8.88 -27.09
CA LEU A 214 24.44 7.98 -27.27
C LEU A 214 23.56 7.88 -26.01
N VAL A 215 24.15 7.83 -24.82
CA VAL A 215 23.42 7.85 -23.54
C VAL A 215 22.65 9.16 -23.39
N LYS A 216 23.29 10.31 -23.65
CA LYS A 216 22.64 11.62 -23.61
C LYS A 216 21.50 11.76 -24.62
N LEU A 217 21.66 11.26 -25.85
CA LEU A 217 20.59 11.26 -26.85
C LEU A 217 19.40 10.35 -26.44
N ARG A 218 19.66 9.24 -25.73
CA ARG A 218 18.60 8.40 -25.14
C ARG A 218 17.87 9.13 -24.02
N GLU A 219 18.58 9.85 -23.15
CA GLU A 219 17.98 10.65 -22.07
C GLU A 219 17.08 11.76 -22.66
N GLU A 220 17.53 12.46 -23.70
CA GLU A 220 16.74 13.47 -24.41
C GLU A 220 15.49 12.87 -25.08
N SER A 221 15.57 11.66 -25.64
CA SER A 221 14.41 10.92 -26.17
C SER A 221 13.41 10.54 -25.06
N ALA A 222 13.90 9.95 -23.96
CA ALA A 222 13.06 9.50 -22.86
C ALA A 222 12.28 10.65 -22.19
N VAL A 223 12.87 11.84 -22.08
CA VAL A 223 12.17 13.04 -21.59
C VAL A 223 11.07 13.49 -22.56
N ALA A 224 11.28 13.39 -23.87
CA ALA A 224 10.26 13.69 -24.87
C ALA A 224 9.13 12.63 -24.86
N GLU A 225 9.47 11.35 -24.71
CA GLU A 225 8.52 10.24 -24.56
C GLU A 225 7.62 10.42 -23.31
N GLN A 226 8.22 10.73 -22.15
CA GLN A 226 7.46 11.05 -20.93
C GLN A 226 6.53 12.26 -21.15
N THR A 227 7.00 13.30 -21.84
CA THR A 227 6.18 14.48 -22.16
C THR A 227 4.95 14.10 -22.98
N VAL A 228 5.05 13.17 -23.94
CA VAL A 228 3.90 12.67 -24.71
C VAL A 228 2.96 11.84 -23.82
N PHE A 229 3.48 11.04 -22.89
CA PHE A 229 2.66 10.26 -21.96
C PHE A 229 1.85 11.13 -20.98
N GLU A 230 2.44 12.18 -20.40
CA GLU A 230 1.69 13.11 -19.54
C GLU A 230 0.61 13.89 -20.32
N ASN A 231 0.87 14.25 -21.58
CA ASN A 231 -0.18 14.80 -22.47
C ASN A 231 -1.32 13.79 -22.71
N LEU A 232 -1.03 12.49 -22.83
CA LEU A 232 -2.05 11.45 -23.01
C LEU A 232 -2.92 11.27 -21.76
N LYS A 233 -2.32 11.32 -20.55
CA LYS A 233 -3.07 11.34 -19.27
C LYS A 233 -4.08 12.49 -19.22
N VAL A 234 -3.68 13.71 -19.58
CA VAL A 234 -4.59 14.88 -19.59
C VAL A 234 -5.77 14.66 -20.55
N GLN A 235 -5.55 14.00 -21.69
CA GLN A 235 -6.66 13.63 -22.60
C GLN A 235 -7.52 12.48 -22.06
N ALA A 236 -6.95 11.56 -21.27
CA ALA A 236 -7.70 10.51 -20.59
C ALA A 236 -8.65 11.09 -19.52
N SER A 237 -8.18 12.02 -18.67
CA SER A 237 -9.05 12.63 -17.66
C SER A 237 -10.10 13.58 -18.24
N ALA A 238 -9.82 14.22 -19.38
CA ALA A 238 -10.86 14.92 -20.16
C ALA A 238 -11.92 13.96 -20.72
N TRP A 239 -11.56 12.71 -21.03
CA TRP A 239 -12.53 11.66 -21.36
C TRP A 239 -13.30 11.18 -20.11
N GLU A 240 -12.63 11.00 -18.96
CA GLU A 240 -13.26 10.57 -17.70
C GLU A 240 -14.37 11.55 -17.26
N GLU A 241 -14.12 12.85 -17.33
CA GLU A 241 -15.12 13.88 -17.00
C GLU A 241 -16.36 13.78 -17.91
N GLN A 242 -16.15 13.54 -19.21
CA GLN A 242 -17.23 13.39 -20.20
C GLN A 242 -17.94 12.04 -20.09
N ALA A 243 -17.23 10.97 -19.73
CA ALA A 243 -17.80 9.66 -19.42
C ALA A 243 -18.68 9.72 -18.16
N GLY A 244 -18.23 10.41 -17.11
CA GLY A 244 -19.00 10.67 -15.90
C GLY A 244 -20.29 11.45 -16.17
N LYS A 245 -20.23 12.52 -16.97
CA LYS A 245 -21.44 13.25 -17.45
C LYS A 245 -22.40 12.31 -18.20
N THR A 246 -21.88 11.44 -19.06
CA THR A 246 -22.69 10.48 -19.83
C THR A 246 -23.35 9.44 -18.92
N LEU A 247 -22.59 8.87 -17.97
CA LEU A 247 -23.08 7.93 -16.96
C LEU A 247 -24.18 8.55 -16.09
N LEU A 248 -24.04 9.81 -15.67
CA LEU A 248 -25.09 10.54 -14.95
C LEU A 248 -26.36 10.70 -15.79
N PHE A 249 -26.26 10.95 -17.09
CA PHE A 249 -27.43 10.96 -17.97
C PHE A 249 -28.05 9.57 -18.10
N ASP A 250 -27.27 8.50 -18.24
CA ASP A 250 -27.81 7.14 -18.29
C ASP A 250 -28.49 6.73 -16.96
N LYS A 251 -27.95 7.14 -15.81
CA LYS A 251 -28.60 6.95 -14.50
C LYS A 251 -29.86 7.79 -14.30
N ALA A 252 -29.93 8.99 -14.88
CA ALA A 252 -31.15 9.79 -14.92
C ALA A 252 -32.20 9.22 -15.90
N ILE A 253 -31.75 8.65 -17.03
CA ILE A 253 -32.59 7.95 -18.01
C ILE A 253 -33.14 6.65 -17.44
N GLU A 254 -32.34 5.90 -16.67
CA GLU A 254 -32.78 4.74 -15.88
C GLU A 254 -33.92 5.15 -14.94
N TYR A 255 -33.71 6.19 -14.12
CA TYR A 255 -34.75 6.73 -13.22
C TYR A 255 -36.01 7.21 -13.97
N ALA A 256 -35.86 7.86 -15.12
CA ALA A 256 -36.98 8.37 -15.91
C ALA A 256 -37.77 7.29 -16.69
N ARG A 257 -37.17 6.12 -16.95
CA ARG A 257 -37.81 4.98 -17.65
C ARG A 257 -38.68 4.10 -16.74
N ILE A 258 -38.75 4.41 -15.45
CA ILE A 258 -39.43 3.61 -14.44
C ILE A 258 -40.95 3.60 -14.66
N PRO A 259 -41.58 2.41 -14.84
CA PRO A 259 -43.02 2.33 -15.02
C PRO A 259 -43.77 2.53 -13.69
N GLU A 260 -44.94 3.17 -13.74
CA GLU A 260 -45.80 3.26 -12.56
C GLU A 260 -46.27 1.88 -12.06
N VAL A 261 -46.32 1.72 -10.73
CA VAL A 261 -46.76 0.50 -10.07
C VAL A 261 -48.21 0.15 -10.40
N LYS A 262 -48.39 -1.01 -11.05
CA LYS A 262 -49.71 -1.60 -11.30
C LYS A 262 -50.32 -2.09 -9.98
N HIS A 263 -51.54 -1.65 -9.67
CA HIS A 263 -52.22 -1.99 -8.43
C HIS A 263 -53.74 -2.19 -8.56
N THR A 264 -54.35 -2.99 -7.68
CA THR A 264 -55.80 -3.25 -7.72
C THR A 264 -56.66 -2.13 -7.11
N ALA A 265 -56.02 -1.10 -6.55
CA ALA A 265 -56.64 0.05 -5.87
C ALA A 265 -57.53 -0.37 -4.68
N ASN A 266 -56.95 -1.11 -3.73
CA ASN A 266 -57.58 -1.57 -2.49
C ASN A 266 -58.85 -2.42 -2.69
N LYS A 267 -58.90 -3.18 -3.79
CA LYS A 267 -59.97 -4.14 -4.05
C LYS A 267 -59.36 -5.51 -4.28
N TRP A 268 -59.98 -6.55 -3.72
CA TRP A 268 -59.65 -7.91 -4.11
C TRP A 268 -60.02 -8.12 -5.58
N GLN A 269 -59.07 -8.65 -6.33
CA GLN A 269 -59.24 -9.10 -7.70
C GLN A 269 -58.81 -10.57 -7.78
N ASP A 270 -59.51 -11.33 -8.61
CA ASP A 270 -59.24 -12.74 -8.85
C ASP A 270 -58.27 -12.84 -10.04
N GLU A 271 -57.08 -13.39 -9.80
CA GLU A 271 -56.06 -13.73 -10.79
C GLU A 271 -56.23 -15.20 -11.25
N ASP A 272 -55.63 -15.56 -12.39
CA ASP A 272 -55.62 -16.95 -12.86
C ASP A 272 -54.99 -17.91 -11.85
N ASN A 273 -55.49 -19.16 -11.83
CA ASN A 273 -55.10 -20.24 -10.90
C ASN A 273 -55.52 -20.00 -9.44
N ASP A 274 -56.81 -19.71 -9.18
CA ASP A 274 -57.41 -19.58 -7.83
C ASP A 274 -56.61 -18.67 -6.86
N ARG A 275 -55.97 -17.64 -7.41
CA ARG A 275 -55.16 -16.66 -6.69
C ARG A 275 -55.95 -15.38 -6.56
N HIS A 276 -55.97 -14.80 -5.37
CA HIS A 276 -56.66 -13.54 -5.11
C HIS A 276 -55.64 -12.52 -4.63
N THR A 277 -55.70 -11.30 -5.18
CA THR A 277 -54.74 -10.23 -4.89
C THR A 277 -55.45 -8.93 -4.53
N ILE A 278 -54.88 -8.20 -3.56
CA ILE A 278 -55.19 -6.80 -3.27
C ILE A 278 -53.89 -5.99 -3.22
N SER A 279 -53.86 -4.83 -3.85
CA SER A 279 -52.69 -3.95 -3.81
C SER A 279 -53.02 -2.46 -3.97
N ASN A 280 -52.09 -1.65 -3.51
CA ASN A 280 -51.99 -0.20 -3.73
C ASN A 280 -50.56 0.14 -4.21
N ARG A 281 -50.15 1.42 -4.16
CA ARG A 281 -48.83 1.83 -4.64
C ARG A 281 -47.66 1.26 -3.81
N VAL A 282 -47.87 0.92 -2.54
CA VAL A 282 -46.79 0.50 -1.61
C VAL A 282 -46.89 -0.97 -1.19
N TYR A 283 -48.08 -1.54 -1.08
CA TYR A 283 -48.32 -2.88 -0.53
C TYR A 283 -49.07 -3.79 -1.52
N LYS A 284 -48.72 -5.07 -1.51
CA LYS A 284 -49.42 -6.15 -2.25
C LYS A 284 -49.62 -7.35 -1.34
N MET A 285 -50.87 -7.72 -1.09
CA MET A 285 -51.23 -8.97 -0.42
C MET A 285 -51.86 -9.92 -1.44
N SER A 286 -51.47 -11.18 -1.41
CA SER A 286 -52.14 -12.24 -2.16
C SER A 286 -52.37 -13.49 -1.31
N TYR A 287 -53.41 -14.25 -1.67
CA TYR A 287 -53.64 -15.59 -1.12
C TYR A 287 -54.10 -16.56 -2.21
N HIS A 288 -53.92 -17.84 -1.92
CA HIS A 288 -54.27 -18.93 -2.83
C HIS A 288 -54.72 -20.15 -2.02
N VAL A 289 -55.83 -20.77 -2.45
CA VAL A 289 -56.49 -21.88 -1.76
C VAL A 289 -56.49 -23.11 -2.66
N TYR A 290 -55.69 -24.12 -2.33
CA TYR A 290 -55.81 -25.44 -2.95
C TYR A 290 -56.84 -26.30 -2.21
N GLU A 291 -57.82 -26.83 -2.92
CA GLU A 291 -58.75 -27.84 -2.40
C GLU A 291 -58.16 -29.25 -2.59
N ASN A 292 -57.63 -29.85 -1.53
CA ASN A 292 -57.07 -31.19 -1.59
C ASN A 292 -58.22 -32.21 -1.67
N THR A 293 -58.52 -32.69 -2.89
CA THR A 293 -59.58 -33.67 -3.11
C THR A 293 -59.05 -35.10 -3.23
N ARG A 294 -59.91 -36.07 -2.91
CA ARG A 294 -59.66 -37.51 -3.10
C ARG A 294 -60.84 -38.13 -3.84
N TYR A 295 -60.57 -38.84 -4.94
CA TYR A 295 -61.61 -39.46 -5.74
C TYR A 295 -62.26 -40.65 -5.02
N ASP A 296 -63.56 -40.56 -4.71
CA ASP A 296 -64.33 -41.69 -4.18
C ASP A 296 -64.94 -42.51 -5.33
N ARG A 297 -64.35 -43.70 -5.54
CA ARG A 297 -64.78 -44.70 -6.52
C ARG A 297 -66.22 -45.23 -6.32
N LYS A 298 -66.89 -44.94 -5.20
CA LYS A 298 -68.30 -45.29 -4.96
C LYS A 298 -69.26 -44.13 -5.23
N ALA A 299 -68.77 -42.89 -5.23
CA ALA A 299 -69.57 -41.68 -5.48
C ALA A 299 -69.33 -41.07 -6.88
N GLU A 300 -68.32 -41.57 -7.60
CA GLU A 300 -67.83 -41.07 -8.90
C GLU A 300 -67.49 -39.57 -8.87
N LYS A 301 -67.00 -39.10 -7.72
CA LYS A 301 -66.71 -37.70 -7.45
C LYS A 301 -65.46 -37.54 -6.59
N SER A 302 -64.72 -36.46 -6.86
CA SER A 302 -63.66 -35.97 -6.00
C SER A 302 -64.27 -35.34 -4.75
N ILE A 303 -63.92 -35.86 -3.57
CA ILE A 303 -64.39 -35.36 -2.28
C ILE A 303 -63.24 -34.57 -1.62
N PRO A 304 -63.44 -33.29 -1.25
CA PRO A 304 -62.46 -32.52 -0.48
C PRO A 304 -62.19 -33.19 0.87
N TYR A 305 -60.92 -33.42 1.21
CA TYR A 305 -60.51 -33.99 2.51
C TYR A 305 -59.64 -33.05 3.35
N SER A 306 -59.10 -31.98 2.73
CA SER A 306 -58.42 -30.88 3.42
C SER A 306 -58.28 -29.68 2.48
N TYR A 307 -57.97 -28.50 3.03
CA TYR A 307 -57.75 -27.27 2.29
C TYR A 307 -56.37 -26.73 2.64
N THR A 308 -55.59 -26.35 1.62
CA THR A 308 -54.25 -25.78 1.80
C THR A 308 -54.28 -24.29 1.44
N LEU A 309 -53.97 -23.42 2.40
CA LEU A 309 -53.90 -21.97 2.21
C LEU A 309 -52.45 -21.51 2.23
N SER A 310 -52.03 -20.80 1.17
CA SER A 310 -50.86 -19.92 1.20
C SER A 310 -51.34 -18.47 1.15
N TRP A 311 -50.71 -17.56 1.90
CA TRP A 311 -50.95 -16.12 1.80
C TRP A 311 -49.67 -15.36 2.12
N ASN A 312 -49.40 -14.26 1.42
CA ASN A 312 -48.21 -13.44 1.60
C ASN A 312 -48.52 -11.96 1.38
N ILE A 313 -47.71 -11.09 2.00
CA ILE A 313 -47.76 -9.63 1.91
C ILE A 313 -46.35 -9.14 1.61
N TYR A 314 -46.21 -8.36 0.55
CA TYR A 314 -44.97 -7.79 0.06
C TYR A 314 -45.09 -6.27 -0.14
N THR A 315 -43.94 -5.58 -0.22
CA THR A 315 -43.88 -4.25 -0.85
C THR A 315 -44.15 -4.37 -2.36
N ASN A 316 -44.94 -3.45 -2.91
CA ASN A 316 -45.34 -3.44 -4.33
C ASN A 316 -44.40 -2.55 -5.15
N SER A 317 -43.07 -2.79 -5.07
CA SER A 317 -42.07 -2.04 -5.82
C SER A 317 -42.27 -2.17 -7.34
N PRO A 318 -42.03 -1.11 -8.16
CA PRO A 318 -42.12 -1.19 -9.62
C PRO A 318 -40.97 -1.98 -10.27
N HIS A 319 -39.87 -2.23 -9.55
CA HIS A 319 -38.70 -2.95 -10.06
C HIS A 319 -38.77 -4.43 -9.69
N GLY A 320 -38.25 -5.29 -10.57
CA GLY A 320 -38.28 -6.75 -10.38
C GLY A 320 -37.42 -7.26 -9.22
N TYR A 321 -36.49 -6.44 -8.72
CA TYR A 321 -35.59 -6.77 -7.62
C TYR A 321 -36.09 -6.18 -6.30
N GLY A 322 -36.04 -6.98 -5.22
CA GLY A 322 -36.14 -6.47 -3.85
C GLY A 322 -37.51 -6.31 -3.20
N GLN A 323 -38.60 -6.96 -3.69
CA GLN A 323 -39.89 -6.95 -2.98
C GLN A 323 -39.77 -7.56 -1.57
N ALA A 324 -39.87 -6.74 -0.52
CA ALA A 324 -39.67 -7.13 0.87
C ALA A 324 -40.90 -7.89 1.42
N LYS A 325 -40.68 -9.06 2.04
CA LYS A 325 -41.75 -9.91 2.59
C LYS A 325 -42.14 -9.45 4.01
N ILE A 326 -43.14 -8.59 4.09
CA ILE A 326 -43.68 -8.03 5.34
C ILE A 326 -44.33 -9.11 6.22
N ALA A 327 -45.10 -10.01 5.61
CA ALA A 327 -45.76 -11.10 6.32
C ALA A 327 -46.15 -12.24 5.38
N GLY A 328 -46.33 -13.44 5.92
CA GLY A 328 -46.92 -14.53 5.14
C GLY A 328 -46.94 -15.87 5.87
N GLN A 329 -47.65 -16.83 5.30
CA GLN A 329 -47.56 -18.23 5.69
C GLN A 329 -47.92 -19.11 4.49
N ASP A 330 -46.98 -19.97 4.11
CA ASP A 330 -47.10 -20.86 2.97
C ASP A 330 -47.61 -22.25 3.37
N ARG A 331 -48.45 -22.84 2.51
CA ARG A 331 -48.93 -24.24 2.55
C ARG A 331 -49.59 -24.71 3.87
N LYS A 332 -50.34 -23.84 4.55
CA LYS A 332 -51.04 -24.21 5.79
C LYS A 332 -52.28 -25.06 5.52
N VAL A 333 -52.31 -26.28 6.06
CA VAL A 333 -53.40 -27.24 5.86
C VAL A 333 -54.50 -27.14 6.94
N PHE A 334 -55.75 -27.26 6.53
CA PHE A 334 -56.96 -27.28 7.37
C PHE A 334 -57.82 -28.51 7.08
N ALA A 335 -58.49 -29.05 8.10
CA ALA A 335 -59.36 -30.22 7.97
C ALA A 335 -60.74 -29.90 7.38
N ASP A 336 -61.21 -28.65 7.50
CA ASP A 336 -62.48 -28.19 6.96
C ASP A 336 -62.39 -26.76 6.41
N ARG A 337 -63.33 -26.42 5.52
CA ARG A 337 -63.35 -25.14 4.80
C ARG A 337 -63.65 -23.95 5.70
N ALA A 338 -64.53 -24.11 6.68
CA ALA A 338 -64.96 -23.02 7.56
C ALA A 338 -63.84 -22.61 8.54
N ALA A 339 -63.02 -23.55 9.00
CA ALA A 339 -61.81 -23.27 9.77
C ALA A 339 -60.76 -22.51 8.94
N MET A 340 -60.59 -22.86 7.67
CA MET A 340 -59.71 -22.16 6.73
C MET A 340 -60.20 -20.74 6.44
N GLU A 341 -61.47 -20.57 6.05
CA GLU A 341 -62.08 -19.26 5.77
C GLU A 341 -62.07 -18.36 7.01
N LYS A 342 -62.31 -18.91 8.22
CA LYS A 342 -62.20 -18.16 9.48
C LYS A 342 -60.77 -17.71 9.77
N TYR A 343 -59.76 -18.51 9.43
CA TYR A 343 -58.36 -18.12 9.58
C TYR A 343 -57.95 -17.04 8.57
N LEU A 344 -58.33 -17.21 7.30
CA LEU A 344 -58.05 -16.25 6.23
C LEU A 344 -58.69 -14.89 6.52
N ASN A 345 -59.98 -14.85 6.85
CA ASN A 345 -60.66 -13.60 7.25
C ASN A 345 -60.01 -12.95 8.48
N GLY A 346 -59.47 -13.74 9.41
CA GLY A 346 -58.68 -13.25 10.55
C GLY A 346 -57.34 -12.61 10.15
N ARG A 347 -56.72 -13.05 9.05
CA ARG A 347 -55.50 -12.43 8.49
C ARG A 347 -55.81 -11.20 7.63
N ILE A 348 -56.81 -11.27 6.76
CA ILE A 348 -57.28 -10.11 5.98
C ILE A 348 -57.60 -8.95 6.94
N LYS A 349 -58.37 -9.20 8.01
CA LYS A 349 -58.70 -8.18 9.03
C LYS A 349 -57.50 -7.69 9.85
N ALA A 350 -56.42 -8.47 9.97
CA ALA A 350 -55.22 -8.03 10.68
C ALA A 350 -54.41 -6.99 9.88
N TYR A 351 -54.39 -7.13 8.54
CA TYR A 351 -53.61 -6.28 7.63
C TYR A 351 -54.47 -5.31 6.79
N GLU A 352 -55.80 -5.29 7.00
CA GLU A 352 -56.79 -4.39 6.38
C GLU A 352 -56.35 -2.92 6.36
N LYS A 353 -55.65 -2.46 7.41
CA LYS A 353 -55.09 -1.11 7.52
C LYS A 353 -54.08 -0.74 6.42
N LEU A 354 -53.32 -1.70 5.89
CA LEU A 354 -52.34 -1.44 4.82
C LEU A 354 -53.01 -1.13 3.47
N PHE A 355 -54.31 -1.43 3.37
CA PHE A 355 -55.12 -1.30 2.16
C PHE A 355 -56.30 -0.33 2.36
N THR A 356 -56.17 0.66 3.25
CA THR A 356 -57.15 1.76 3.36
C THR A 356 -56.88 2.89 2.38
N GLU A 357 -55.61 3.17 2.09
CA GLU A 357 -55.16 4.30 1.25
C GLU A 357 -54.48 3.82 -0.03
N ILE A 358 -54.51 4.63 -1.10
CA ILE A 358 -53.96 4.24 -2.42
C ILE A 358 -52.44 4.48 -2.50
N SER A 359 -51.93 5.45 -1.76
CA SER A 359 -50.50 5.69 -1.53
C SER A 359 -50.31 5.98 -0.03
N PRO A 360 -50.33 4.96 0.84
CA PRO A 360 -49.94 5.14 2.23
C PRO A 360 -48.46 5.49 2.30
N ALA A 361 -48.00 6.08 3.40
CA ALA A 361 -46.58 6.31 3.61
C ALA A 361 -45.81 4.97 3.76
N ILE A 362 -44.54 4.99 3.35
CA ILE A 362 -43.62 3.86 3.42
C ILE A 362 -42.87 3.92 4.76
N PRO A 363 -42.91 2.87 5.60
CA PRO A 363 -42.04 2.76 6.78
C PRO A 363 -40.55 2.86 6.39
N PRO A 364 -39.66 3.48 7.19
CA PRO A 364 -38.26 3.66 6.81
C PRO A 364 -37.53 2.36 6.48
N GLU A 365 -37.90 1.24 7.13
CA GLU A 365 -37.40 -0.11 6.85
C GLU A 365 -37.70 -0.63 5.43
N TYR A 366 -38.57 0.06 4.67
CA TYR A 366 -38.94 -0.27 3.30
C TYR A 366 -38.69 0.87 2.29
N ALA A 367 -37.94 1.92 2.66
CA ALA A 367 -37.72 3.09 1.79
C ALA A 367 -36.89 2.76 0.54
N GLU A 368 -35.80 1.98 0.68
CA GLU A 368 -34.88 1.66 -0.42
C GLU A 368 -35.53 0.87 -1.55
N GLN A 369 -36.55 0.06 -1.25
CA GLN A 369 -37.34 -0.68 -2.26
C GLN A 369 -38.16 0.25 -3.17
N PHE A 370 -38.24 1.55 -2.86
CA PHE A 370 -38.85 2.60 -3.67
C PHE A 370 -37.86 3.74 -4.01
N ARG A 371 -36.55 3.48 -3.91
CA ARG A 371 -35.48 4.34 -4.43
C ARG A 371 -34.83 3.70 -5.66
N VAL A 372 -34.32 4.51 -6.58
CA VAL A 372 -33.42 4.09 -7.67
C VAL A 372 -32.31 5.13 -7.80
N ASN A 373 -31.06 4.67 -7.92
CA ASN A 373 -29.87 5.54 -7.91
C ASN A 373 -29.89 6.53 -6.72
N GLY A 374 -30.30 6.04 -5.55
CA GLY A 374 -30.49 6.82 -4.30
C GLY A 374 -31.78 7.66 -4.22
N GLN A 375 -32.46 7.95 -5.34
CA GLN A 375 -33.58 8.89 -5.38
C GLN A 375 -34.94 8.20 -5.19
N LEU A 376 -35.79 8.73 -4.29
CA LEU A 376 -37.14 8.23 -4.03
C LEU A 376 -38.08 8.52 -5.22
N LEU A 377 -38.86 7.52 -5.61
CA LEU A 377 -39.74 7.57 -6.78
C LEU A 377 -40.88 8.60 -6.67
N PRO A 378 -41.37 9.14 -7.81
CA PRO A 378 -42.44 10.14 -7.82
C PRO A 378 -43.75 9.58 -7.26
N GLY A 379 -44.39 10.37 -6.38
CA GLY A 379 -45.67 10.00 -5.74
C GLY A 379 -45.54 9.02 -4.56
N TYR A 380 -44.32 8.82 -4.03
CA TYR A 380 -44.04 8.08 -2.81
C TYR A 380 -43.58 9.00 -1.68
N THR A 381 -43.76 8.55 -0.44
CA THR A 381 -43.50 9.33 0.78
C THR A 381 -43.04 8.38 1.90
N VAL A 382 -42.04 8.77 2.70
CA VAL A 382 -41.54 7.95 3.82
C VAL A 382 -42.14 8.45 5.14
N GLU A 383 -42.48 7.53 6.05
CA GLU A 383 -43.01 7.85 7.39
C GLU A 383 -41.96 8.62 8.23
N GLY A 384 -42.15 9.94 8.35
CA GLY A 384 -41.31 10.83 9.15
C GLY A 384 -40.50 11.85 8.34
N GLU A 385 -40.40 11.72 7.02
CA GLU A 385 -39.78 12.72 6.14
C GLU A 385 -40.80 13.78 5.71
N GLU A 386 -40.53 15.07 5.91
CA GLU A 386 -41.35 16.15 5.35
C GLU A 386 -41.05 16.34 3.85
N ILE A 387 -42.07 16.10 3.02
CA ILE A 387 -41.90 16.04 1.56
C ILE A 387 -41.83 17.46 0.98
N LYS A 388 -40.64 17.88 0.52
CA LYS A 388 -40.51 18.95 -0.48
C LYS A 388 -40.96 18.44 -1.85
N GLN A 389 -42.28 18.41 -2.12
CA GLN A 389 -42.77 18.11 -3.47
C GLN A 389 -42.33 19.22 -4.44
N PRO A 390 -41.72 18.89 -5.59
CA PRO A 390 -41.41 19.87 -6.61
C PRO A 390 -42.71 20.37 -7.24
N ALA A 391 -42.94 21.69 -7.21
CA ALA A 391 -44.02 22.31 -7.95
C ALA A 391 -43.71 22.25 -9.46
N ALA A 392 -44.70 21.88 -10.27
CA ALA A 392 -44.56 21.84 -11.72
C ALA A 392 -44.67 23.25 -12.32
N ASP A 393 -43.56 23.99 -12.29
CA ASP A 393 -43.36 25.22 -13.05
C ASP A 393 -42.01 25.14 -13.80
N ILE A 394 -41.97 25.63 -15.05
CA ILE A 394 -40.77 25.54 -15.88
C ILE A 394 -39.86 26.74 -15.58
N SER A 395 -38.92 26.56 -14.64
CA SER A 395 -37.87 27.54 -14.34
C SER A 395 -36.60 26.86 -13.81
N ALA A 396 -35.48 27.59 -13.86
CA ALA A 396 -34.13 27.14 -13.57
C ALA A 396 -33.89 26.63 -12.13
N ALA A 397 -32.73 25.96 -11.98
CA ALA A 397 -31.99 25.61 -10.75
C ALA A 397 -32.70 25.74 -9.39
N ALA A 398 -32.79 24.62 -8.66
CA ALA A 398 -33.17 24.63 -7.25
C ALA A 398 -32.25 25.58 -6.44
N PRO A 399 -32.79 26.33 -5.48
CA PRO A 399 -32.23 27.64 -5.12
C PRO A 399 -30.92 27.57 -4.34
N ARG A 400 -29.97 28.45 -4.71
CA ARG A 400 -28.91 28.94 -3.81
C ARG A 400 -29.54 29.38 -2.48
N THR A 401 -28.88 29.10 -1.37
CA THR A 401 -29.16 29.75 -0.08
C THR A 401 -28.75 31.23 -0.16
N GLU A 402 -29.70 32.08 -0.54
CA GLU A 402 -29.62 33.55 -0.66
C GLU A 402 -28.40 34.08 -1.46
N PRO A 403 -28.56 34.45 -2.74
CA PRO A 403 -27.46 35.04 -3.50
C PRO A 403 -27.10 36.44 -2.97
N GLY A 404 -25.81 36.67 -2.73
CA GLY A 404 -25.23 38.00 -2.59
C GLY A 404 -24.77 38.40 -1.18
N GLN A 405 -23.55 37.99 -0.82
CA GLN A 405 -22.56 39.05 -0.59
C GLN A 405 -22.05 39.47 -1.99
N GLU A 406 -21.94 40.77 -2.28
CA GLU A 406 -21.51 41.24 -3.62
C GLU A 406 -20.08 40.76 -3.97
N THR A 407 -19.30 40.41 -2.94
CA THR A 407 -17.90 39.96 -2.91
C THR A 407 -17.68 38.49 -3.28
N GLU A 408 -18.71 37.64 -3.42
CA GLU A 408 -18.55 36.24 -3.84
C GLU A 408 -17.92 36.18 -5.24
N GLN A 409 -16.78 35.49 -5.41
CA GLN A 409 -16.18 35.24 -6.72
C GLN A 409 -16.54 33.84 -7.22
N PHE A 410 -16.27 32.83 -6.39
CA PHE A 410 -16.63 31.43 -6.61
C PHE A 410 -16.95 30.77 -5.27
N ALA A 411 -17.41 29.52 -5.30
CA ALA A 411 -17.71 28.69 -4.15
C ALA A 411 -17.07 27.30 -4.28
N ILE A 412 -16.72 26.72 -3.14
CA ILE A 412 -16.17 25.35 -3.04
C ILE A 412 -17.08 24.46 -2.21
N LEU A 413 -17.19 23.19 -2.57
CA LEU A 413 -17.99 22.20 -1.86
C LEU A 413 -17.12 21.42 -0.88
N ILE A 414 -17.29 21.73 0.41
CA ILE A 414 -16.60 21.07 1.52
C ILE A 414 -17.43 19.88 1.99
N ASP A 415 -16.83 18.72 2.19
CA ASP A 415 -17.49 17.55 2.78
C ASP A 415 -16.52 16.64 3.53
N SER A 416 -17.04 15.62 4.22
CA SER A 416 -16.28 14.58 4.89
C SER A 416 -16.19 13.30 4.04
N ARG A 417 -15.00 12.70 3.95
CA ARG A 417 -14.76 11.43 3.25
C ARG A 417 -15.66 10.32 3.80
N THR A 418 -15.86 10.29 5.12
CA THR A 418 -16.76 9.35 5.80
C THR A 418 -18.21 9.40 5.31
N ARG A 419 -18.71 10.56 4.90
CA ARG A 419 -20.07 10.74 4.36
C ARG A 419 -20.14 10.43 2.87
N PHE A 420 -19.13 10.85 2.13
CA PHE A 420 -18.98 10.51 0.71
C PHE A 420 -18.88 8.99 0.48
N GLU A 421 -18.01 8.29 1.25
CA GLU A 421 -17.83 6.83 1.19
C GLU A 421 -19.06 6.03 1.64
N THR A 422 -19.88 6.58 2.54
CA THR A 422 -21.14 5.94 2.97
C THR A 422 -22.34 6.29 2.08
N GLY A 423 -22.16 7.16 1.09
CA GLY A 423 -23.22 7.60 0.19
C GLY A 423 -24.25 8.53 0.83
N GLU A 424 -23.92 9.19 1.95
CA GLU A 424 -24.78 10.22 2.52
C GLU A 424 -24.82 11.47 1.61
N PRO A 425 -25.98 11.90 1.10
CA PRO A 425 -26.03 13.00 0.15
C PRO A 425 -25.81 14.37 0.83
N GLY A 426 -24.71 15.03 0.48
CA GLY A 426 -24.60 16.48 0.45
C GLY A 426 -23.53 17.08 1.38
N GLY A 427 -22.59 17.80 0.77
CA GLY A 427 -21.64 18.69 1.46
C GLY A 427 -22.17 20.11 1.65
N TYR A 428 -21.30 21.02 2.10
CA TYR A 428 -21.60 22.43 2.30
C TYR A 428 -20.85 23.32 1.29
N TRP A 429 -21.59 24.08 0.50
CA TRP A 429 -21.02 25.12 -0.38
C TRP A 429 -20.56 26.33 0.43
N LEU A 430 -19.26 26.61 0.40
CA LEU A 430 -18.63 27.79 0.99
C LEU A 430 -18.25 28.79 -0.13
N SER A 431 -18.94 29.93 -0.16
CA SER A 431 -18.61 31.08 -1.00
C SER A 431 -17.26 31.68 -0.60
N MET A 432 -16.45 32.08 -1.58
CA MET A 432 -15.09 32.59 -1.42
C MET A 432 -14.98 34.03 -1.97
N PRO A 433 -14.24 34.95 -1.30
CA PRO A 433 -13.51 34.73 -0.05
C PRO A 433 -14.44 34.60 1.17
N ALA A 434 -14.06 33.75 2.11
CA ALA A 434 -14.81 33.38 3.32
C ALA A 434 -14.13 33.87 4.61
N THR A 435 -14.86 33.92 5.72
CA THR A 435 -14.26 34.03 7.06
C THR A 435 -14.01 32.68 7.73
N LYS A 436 -13.17 32.70 8.77
CA LYS A 436 -12.88 31.56 9.65
C LYS A 436 -14.14 30.98 10.31
N GLU A 437 -15.07 31.84 10.70
CA GLU A 437 -16.35 31.46 11.30
C GLU A 437 -17.28 30.76 10.29
N GLU A 438 -17.23 31.18 9.02
CA GLU A 438 -18.00 30.60 7.92
C GLU A 438 -17.44 29.23 7.53
N LEU A 439 -16.12 29.08 7.46
CA LEU A 439 -15.45 27.79 7.30
C LEU A 439 -15.77 26.83 8.47
N HIS A 440 -15.72 27.32 9.72
CA HIS A 440 -16.10 26.53 10.91
C HIS A 440 -17.57 26.13 10.91
N LYS A 441 -18.45 26.94 10.32
CA LYS A 441 -19.88 26.61 10.12
C LYS A 441 -20.04 25.53 9.04
N ALA A 442 -19.32 25.64 7.93
CA ALA A 442 -19.28 24.63 6.87
C ALA A 442 -18.82 23.28 7.42
N MET A 443 -17.63 23.22 8.02
CA MET A 443 -17.06 22.01 8.64
C MET A 443 -18.02 21.33 9.63
N ARG A 444 -18.58 22.09 10.59
CA ARG A 444 -19.55 21.53 11.56
C ARG A 444 -20.80 20.93 10.90
N SER A 445 -21.24 21.45 9.77
CA SER A 445 -22.45 20.97 9.10
C SER A 445 -22.26 19.63 8.36
N VAL A 446 -21.02 19.30 8.00
CA VAL A 446 -20.62 18.03 7.37
C VAL A 446 -19.90 17.08 8.34
N GLY A 447 -19.99 17.33 9.65
CA GLY A 447 -19.40 16.47 10.69
C GLY A 447 -17.89 16.62 10.90
N ILE A 448 -17.25 17.65 10.34
CA ILE A 448 -15.82 17.91 10.50
C ILE A 448 -15.56 18.74 11.76
N THR A 449 -14.60 18.29 12.55
CA THR A 449 -14.18 18.82 13.85
C THR A 449 -12.65 18.82 13.95
N ALA A 450 -12.11 19.33 15.06
CA ALA A 450 -10.69 19.17 15.39
C ALA A 450 -10.26 17.71 15.59
N ASP A 451 -11.20 16.77 15.74
CA ASP A 451 -10.94 15.35 16.05
C ASP A 451 -10.93 14.45 14.79
N ASN A 452 -11.36 14.96 13.63
CA ASN A 452 -11.33 14.27 12.33
C ASN A 452 -10.83 15.16 11.16
N PRO A 453 -9.65 15.81 11.25
CA PRO A 453 -9.15 16.70 10.20
C PRO A 453 -8.89 16.00 8.86
N GLN A 454 -8.40 14.75 8.88
CA GLN A 454 -8.17 13.91 7.69
C GLN A 454 -9.46 13.55 6.91
N ASP A 455 -10.62 13.81 7.49
CA ASP A 455 -11.93 13.60 6.88
C ASP A 455 -12.28 14.74 5.92
N PHE A 456 -11.69 15.94 6.11
CA PHE A 456 -11.92 17.12 5.26
C PHE A 456 -11.39 16.92 3.84
N PHE A 457 -12.22 17.24 2.85
CA PHE A 457 -11.79 17.45 1.47
C PHE A 457 -12.72 18.41 0.72
N ILE A 458 -12.21 18.95 -0.39
CA ILE A 458 -12.98 19.73 -1.37
C ILE A 458 -13.39 18.76 -2.48
N HIS A 459 -14.67 18.71 -2.83
CA HIS A 459 -15.21 17.79 -3.85
C HIS A 459 -16.14 18.49 -4.86
N GLY A 460 -16.00 19.80 -5.01
CA GLY A 460 -16.82 20.58 -5.93
C GLY A 460 -16.37 22.02 -6.04
N TYR A 461 -16.55 22.56 -7.24
CA TYR A 461 -16.31 23.94 -7.61
C TYR A 461 -17.55 24.47 -8.33
N SER A 462 -17.92 25.72 -8.05
CA SER A 462 -19.05 26.41 -8.68
C SER A 462 -18.77 27.90 -8.64
N ASP A 463 -18.99 28.61 -9.74
CA ASP A 463 -18.80 30.05 -9.80
C ASP A 463 -20.13 30.78 -10.06
N ARG A 464 -20.06 31.98 -10.65
CA ARG A 464 -21.25 32.80 -10.93
C ARG A 464 -21.43 32.97 -12.43
N GLU A 465 -22.67 32.79 -12.89
CA GLU A 465 -23.07 33.00 -14.29
C GLU A 465 -22.73 34.41 -14.81
N ASP A 466 -22.58 35.42 -13.94
CA ASP A 466 -22.20 36.79 -14.28
C ASP A 466 -20.69 37.10 -14.20
N ARG A 467 -19.88 36.18 -13.66
CA ARG A 467 -18.41 36.28 -13.57
C ARG A 467 -17.78 34.88 -13.57
N HIS A 468 -17.92 34.15 -14.68
CA HIS A 468 -17.36 32.80 -14.84
C HIS A 468 -15.82 32.81 -14.81
N ILE A 469 -15.22 31.87 -14.09
CA ILE A 469 -13.79 31.72 -13.87
C ILE A 469 -13.42 30.26 -14.17
N ALA A 470 -12.66 30.05 -15.25
CA ALA A 470 -12.35 28.72 -15.79
C ALA A 470 -11.17 28.06 -15.03
N LEU A 471 -11.36 27.78 -13.74
CA LEU A 471 -10.41 27.02 -12.91
C LEU A 471 -10.51 25.50 -13.20
N PRO A 472 -9.39 24.78 -13.40
CA PRO A 472 -9.41 23.32 -13.51
C PRO A 472 -9.90 22.67 -12.20
N TYR A 473 -10.85 21.74 -12.32
CA TYR A 473 -11.52 21.09 -11.18
C TYR A 473 -10.52 20.42 -10.22
N ASP A 474 -9.60 19.61 -10.75
CA ASP A 474 -8.62 18.87 -9.93
C ASP A 474 -7.67 19.81 -9.18
N MET A 475 -7.33 20.95 -9.77
CA MET A 475 -6.51 21.97 -9.12
C MET A 475 -7.24 22.60 -7.94
N VAL A 476 -8.55 22.84 -8.04
CA VAL A 476 -9.36 23.35 -6.91
C VAL A 476 -9.53 22.28 -5.82
N CYS A 477 -9.68 21.02 -6.19
CA CYS A 477 -9.80 19.91 -5.23
C CYS A 477 -8.48 19.57 -4.50
N ALA A 478 -7.32 19.79 -5.15
CA ALA A 478 -6.00 19.58 -4.57
C ALA A 478 -5.44 20.78 -3.77
N ALA A 479 -6.04 21.96 -3.93
CA ALA A 479 -5.52 23.21 -3.36
C ALA A 479 -5.80 23.39 -1.86
N GLN A 480 -5.00 24.25 -1.22
CA GLN A 480 -5.27 24.67 0.16
C GLN A 480 -6.41 25.69 0.20
N VAL A 481 -7.29 25.58 1.21
CA VAL A 481 -8.40 26.52 1.44
C VAL A 481 -7.91 27.97 1.54
N ASP A 482 -6.75 28.20 2.15
CA ASP A 482 -6.17 29.53 2.32
C ASP A 482 -5.66 30.12 1.00
N GLU A 483 -5.10 29.29 0.10
CA GLU A 483 -4.69 29.72 -1.24
C GLU A 483 -5.91 30.07 -2.10
N LEU A 484 -6.96 29.25 -2.04
CA LEU A 484 -8.24 29.53 -2.72
C LEU A 484 -8.90 30.80 -2.16
N ASN A 485 -8.80 31.04 -0.86
CA ASN A 485 -9.35 32.24 -0.21
C ASN A 485 -8.60 33.51 -0.66
N PHE A 486 -7.26 33.43 -0.75
CA PHE A 486 -6.44 34.52 -1.25
C PHE A 486 -6.61 34.73 -2.77
N LEU A 487 -6.72 33.65 -3.56
CA LEU A 487 -7.06 33.74 -4.98
C LEU A 487 -8.39 34.48 -5.16
N ALA A 488 -9.45 34.13 -4.43
CA ALA A 488 -10.73 34.83 -4.54
C ALA A 488 -10.61 36.33 -4.23
N ALA A 489 -9.86 36.71 -3.19
CA ALA A 489 -9.57 38.11 -2.87
C ALA A 489 -8.72 38.83 -3.95
N ARG A 490 -7.85 38.11 -4.66
CA ARG A 490 -7.08 38.66 -5.80
C ARG A 490 -7.94 38.79 -7.06
N LEU A 491 -8.79 37.80 -7.36
CA LEU A 491 -9.72 37.81 -8.51
C LEU A 491 -10.76 38.93 -8.40
N GLU A 492 -11.17 39.32 -7.19
CA GLU A 492 -12.02 40.51 -6.99
C GLU A 492 -11.40 41.76 -7.64
N THR A 493 -10.06 41.89 -7.63
CA THR A 493 -9.33 43.07 -8.14
C THR A 493 -9.10 43.09 -9.66
N LEU A 494 -9.28 41.98 -10.37
CA LEU A 494 -9.22 41.95 -11.84
C LEU A 494 -10.51 42.51 -12.45
N ASP A 495 -10.44 43.21 -13.58
CA ASP A 495 -11.65 43.63 -14.30
C ASP A 495 -12.19 42.53 -15.25
N ALA A 496 -13.24 42.83 -16.01
CA ALA A 496 -13.84 41.85 -16.93
C ALA A 496 -12.90 41.42 -18.08
N SER A 497 -11.91 42.25 -18.44
CA SER A 497 -10.85 41.90 -19.39
C SER A 497 -9.82 40.97 -18.73
N GLY A 498 -9.39 41.29 -17.50
CA GLY A 498 -8.46 40.45 -16.74
C GLY A 498 -8.99 39.04 -16.46
N ILE A 499 -10.29 38.90 -16.14
CA ILE A 499 -10.94 37.60 -15.99
C ILE A 499 -11.05 36.84 -17.33
N ALA A 500 -11.33 37.53 -18.43
CA ALA A 500 -11.39 36.89 -19.76
C ALA A 500 -9.99 36.42 -20.23
N ALA A 501 -8.96 37.20 -19.96
CA ALA A 501 -7.56 36.84 -20.21
C ALA A 501 -7.10 35.68 -19.32
N LEU A 502 -7.51 35.63 -18.05
CA LEU A 502 -7.27 34.51 -17.13
C LEU A 502 -7.88 33.20 -17.66
N ASN A 503 -9.15 33.25 -18.07
CA ASN A 503 -9.86 32.07 -18.61
C ASN A 503 -9.26 31.58 -19.94
N ALA A 504 -8.71 32.48 -20.75
CA ALA A 504 -7.90 32.10 -21.91
C ALA A 504 -6.54 31.51 -21.51
N ALA A 505 -5.91 32.02 -20.44
CA ALA A 505 -4.62 31.54 -19.95
C ALA A 505 -4.70 30.16 -19.29
N THR A 506 -5.81 29.79 -18.64
CA THR A 506 -6.01 28.42 -18.11
C THR A 506 -6.20 27.39 -19.22
N GLN A 507 -6.83 27.75 -20.34
CA GLN A 507 -7.05 26.85 -21.49
C GLN A 507 -5.84 26.68 -22.44
N ARG A 508 -4.70 27.34 -22.19
CA ARG A 508 -3.51 27.21 -23.06
C ARG A 508 -2.80 25.87 -22.85
N ARG A 509 -2.08 25.36 -23.86
CA ARG A 509 -1.39 24.04 -23.81
C ARG A 509 -0.37 23.88 -22.67
N ASN A 510 0.23 24.99 -22.23
CA ASN A 510 1.08 25.05 -21.04
C ASN A 510 0.33 25.87 -19.98
N GLY A 511 -0.83 25.38 -19.54
CA GLY A 511 -1.70 26.03 -18.57
C GLY A 511 -1.02 26.23 -17.22
N PHE A 512 -1.75 26.81 -16.27
CA PHE A 512 -1.26 26.90 -14.89
C PHE A 512 -1.31 25.53 -14.22
N GLU A 513 -0.28 25.21 -13.43
CA GLU A 513 -0.12 23.91 -12.76
C GLU A 513 -0.66 23.93 -11.33
N ASN A 514 -0.74 25.11 -10.71
CA ASN A 514 -1.15 25.29 -9.31
C ASN A 514 -1.83 26.65 -9.06
N ILE A 515 -2.55 26.76 -7.94
CA ILE A 515 -3.22 28.01 -7.51
C ILE A 515 -2.23 29.17 -7.32
N GLY A 516 -0.99 28.90 -6.93
CA GLY A 516 0.05 29.92 -6.80
C GLY A 516 0.36 30.65 -8.11
N GLN A 517 0.37 29.94 -9.23
CA GLN A 517 0.56 30.53 -10.57
C GLN A 517 -0.67 31.35 -11.03
N LEU A 518 -1.89 30.95 -10.64
CA LEU A 518 -3.11 31.74 -10.85
C LEU A 518 -3.11 33.04 -10.03
N ILE A 519 -2.58 32.98 -8.81
CA ILE A 519 -2.37 34.17 -7.98
C ILE A 519 -1.31 35.08 -8.64
N ASP A 520 -0.21 34.51 -9.16
CA ASP A 520 0.81 35.26 -9.90
C ASP A 520 0.26 35.91 -11.18
N PHE A 521 -0.67 35.30 -11.90
CA PHE A 521 -1.35 35.96 -13.03
C PHE A 521 -1.98 37.30 -12.61
N THR A 522 -2.55 37.39 -11.40
CA THR A 522 -3.16 38.63 -10.90
C THR A 522 -2.16 39.78 -10.66
N TYR A 523 -0.85 39.51 -10.76
CA TYR A 523 0.22 40.51 -10.75
C TYR A 523 0.89 40.69 -12.12
N ASN A 524 0.59 39.81 -13.09
CA ASN A 524 1.21 39.73 -14.42
C ASN A 524 0.15 39.84 -15.55
N GLU A 525 -0.92 40.62 -15.36
CA GLU A 525 -2.04 40.74 -16.31
C GLU A 525 -1.55 41.17 -17.72
N ASP A 526 -0.60 42.11 -17.79
CA ASP A 526 0.00 42.59 -19.04
C ASP A 526 0.88 41.54 -19.79
N PHE A 527 1.27 40.43 -19.15
CA PHE A 527 2.11 39.38 -19.77
C PHE A 527 1.40 38.68 -20.93
N PHE A 528 0.06 38.73 -20.97
CA PHE A 528 -0.74 38.13 -22.03
C PHE A 528 -1.57 39.18 -22.77
N VAL A 529 -1.32 39.32 -24.08
CA VAL A 529 -2.21 40.07 -24.96
C VAL A 529 -3.38 39.15 -25.33
N HIS A 530 -4.54 39.42 -24.74
CA HIS A 530 -5.79 38.72 -25.02
C HIS A 530 -6.62 39.44 -26.10
N ILE A 531 -7.21 38.66 -27.02
CA ILE A 531 -8.06 39.15 -28.10
C ILE A 531 -9.39 38.37 -28.06
N PRO A 532 -10.43 38.86 -27.35
CA PRO A 532 -11.68 38.12 -27.14
C PRO A 532 -12.44 37.77 -28.42
N GLU A 533 -12.40 38.61 -29.45
CA GLU A 533 -13.21 38.44 -30.68
C GLU A 533 -12.68 37.39 -31.67
N VAL A 534 -11.71 36.55 -31.29
CA VAL A 534 -10.92 35.73 -32.22
C VAL A 534 -10.78 34.30 -31.71
N HIS A 535 -11.53 33.37 -32.31
CA HIS A 535 -11.46 31.94 -31.96
C HIS A 535 -10.86 31.08 -33.08
N THR A 536 -10.74 31.64 -34.29
CA THR A 536 -10.24 30.92 -35.47
C THR A 536 -9.10 31.65 -36.18
N PRO A 537 -8.22 30.92 -36.93
CA PRO A 537 -7.21 31.54 -37.79
C PRO A 537 -7.78 32.52 -38.83
N ARG A 538 -9.04 32.34 -39.25
CA ARG A 538 -9.73 33.28 -40.16
C ARG A 538 -9.95 34.64 -39.48
N GLU A 539 -10.41 34.62 -38.24
CA GLU A 539 -10.69 35.84 -37.47
C GLU A 539 -9.41 36.53 -37.03
N LEU A 540 -8.35 35.79 -36.69
CA LEU A 540 -7.03 36.40 -36.41
C LEU A 540 -6.46 37.09 -37.66
N GLY A 541 -6.62 36.45 -38.82
CA GLY A 541 -6.24 37.04 -40.10
C GLY A 541 -7.01 38.32 -40.41
N ASP A 542 -8.34 38.32 -40.24
CA ASP A 542 -9.15 39.53 -40.41
C ASP A 542 -8.84 40.61 -39.36
N TYR A 543 -8.59 40.20 -38.10
CA TYR A 543 -8.22 41.10 -37.02
C TYR A 543 -6.92 41.84 -37.37
N TYR A 544 -5.83 41.13 -37.70
CA TYR A 544 -4.56 41.77 -38.04
C TYR A 544 -4.62 42.55 -39.36
N LEU A 545 -5.37 42.07 -40.36
CA LEU A 545 -5.50 42.78 -41.64
C LEU A 545 -6.39 44.03 -41.53
N ASN A 546 -7.49 44.00 -40.78
CA ASN A 546 -8.54 45.02 -40.86
C ASN A 546 -8.88 45.73 -39.52
N LYS A 547 -8.71 45.08 -38.35
CA LYS A 547 -9.09 45.66 -37.04
C LYS A 547 -7.91 46.26 -36.25
N SER A 548 -6.76 45.60 -36.20
CA SER A 548 -5.63 45.94 -35.29
C SER A 548 -4.91 47.24 -35.62
N GLY A 549 -5.05 47.76 -36.84
CA GLY A 549 -4.31 48.92 -37.35
C GLY A 549 -2.82 48.68 -37.64
N MET A 550 -2.27 47.51 -37.26
CA MET A 550 -0.85 47.17 -37.45
C MET A 550 -0.49 47.00 -38.94
N VAL A 551 -1.38 46.42 -39.75
CA VAL A 551 -1.13 46.18 -41.18
C VAL A 551 -1.64 47.34 -42.04
N GLN A 552 -0.76 48.28 -42.37
CA GLN A 552 -1.06 49.40 -43.27
C GLN A 552 -0.69 49.08 -44.73
N MET A 553 -1.70 48.73 -45.52
CA MET A 553 -1.59 48.53 -46.98
C MET A 553 -2.91 48.92 -47.69
N PRO A 554 -2.92 49.13 -49.02
CA PRO A 554 -4.15 49.45 -49.77
C PRO A 554 -5.22 48.37 -49.65
N ALA A 555 -6.50 48.77 -49.62
CA ALA A 555 -7.63 47.83 -49.47
C ALA A 555 -7.71 46.78 -50.59
N GLU A 556 -7.32 47.14 -51.81
CA GLU A 556 -7.22 46.21 -52.95
C GLU A 556 -6.25 45.04 -52.68
N TRP A 557 -5.20 45.28 -51.89
CA TRP A 557 -4.20 44.27 -51.54
C TRP A 557 -4.68 43.41 -50.36
N LYS A 558 -5.36 44.00 -49.38
CA LYS A 558 -6.00 43.26 -48.27
C LYS A 558 -7.00 42.22 -48.79
N ASN A 559 -7.81 42.60 -49.77
CA ASN A 559 -8.75 41.71 -50.47
C ASN A 559 -8.08 40.59 -51.29
N SER A 560 -6.75 40.62 -51.46
CA SER A 560 -5.96 39.63 -52.22
C SER A 560 -5.18 38.65 -51.34
N ILE A 561 -5.27 38.79 -50.00
CA ILE A 561 -4.63 37.90 -49.02
C ILE A 561 -5.69 36.94 -48.47
N ASP A 562 -5.37 35.65 -48.34
CA ASP A 562 -6.22 34.70 -47.63
C ASP A 562 -6.10 34.91 -46.10
N PRO A 563 -7.17 35.28 -45.38
CA PRO A 563 -7.11 35.47 -43.94
C PRO A 563 -6.80 34.17 -43.19
N ILE A 564 -7.18 32.99 -43.69
CA ILE A 564 -6.88 31.71 -43.01
C ILE A 564 -5.37 31.47 -43.02
N ALA A 565 -4.74 31.48 -44.20
CA ALA A 565 -3.29 31.31 -44.30
C ALA A 565 -2.52 32.40 -43.55
N PHE A 566 -2.97 33.65 -43.60
CA PHE A 566 -2.32 34.76 -42.90
C PHE A 566 -2.40 34.61 -41.38
N GLY A 567 -3.58 34.40 -40.81
CA GLY A 567 -3.75 34.22 -39.37
C GLY A 567 -3.11 32.94 -38.82
N ARG A 568 -3.12 31.84 -39.59
CA ARG A 568 -2.43 30.60 -39.20
C ARG A 568 -0.91 30.79 -39.13
N ASN A 569 -0.34 31.57 -40.04
CA ASN A 569 1.09 31.89 -40.03
C ASN A 569 1.45 32.89 -38.91
N ALA A 570 0.59 33.88 -38.64
CA ALA A 570 0.76 34.81 -37.52
C ALA A 570 0.80 34.04 -36.18
N ALA A 571 -0.20 33.21 -35.89
CA ALA A 571 -0.24 32.39 -34.68
C ALA A 571 0.97 31.45 -34.54
N ALA A 572 1.44 30.85 -35.63
CA ALA A 572 2.64 30.01 -35.60
C ALA A 572 3.94 30.79 -35.35
N GLN A 573 4.04 32.04 -35.82
CA GLN A 573 5.20 32.91 -35.59
C GLN A 573 5.21 33.53 -34.18
N GLU A 574 4.03 33.89 -33.69
CA GLU A 574 3.80 34.54 -32.39
C GLU A 574 3.68 33.52 -31.23
N LYS A 575 3.57 32.22 -31.54
CA LYS A 575 3.25 31.11 -30.63
C LYS A 575 1.87 31.21 -29.94
N GLY A 576 1.01 32.15 -30.35
CA GLY A 576 -0.28 32.37 -29.71
C GLY A 576 -1.27 31.21 -29.88
N SER A 577 -2.14 31.05 -28.89
CA SER A 577 -3.11 29.96 -28.77
C SER A 577 -4.55 30.45 -28.96
N PHE A 578 -5.33 29.70 -29.74
CA PHE A 578 -6.78 29.85 -29.81
C PHE A 578 -7.42 29.08 -28.66
N THR A 579 -8.36 29.71 -27.95
CA THR A 579 -9.11 29.16 -26.82
C THR A 579 -10.60 29.49 -26.96
N GLU A 580 -11.45 28.92 -26.11
CA GLU A 580 -12.88 29.24 -26.06
C GLU A 580 -13.12 30.72 -25.71
N TYR A 581 -12.21 31.31 -24.93
CA TYR A 581 -12.28 32.71 -24.49
C TYR A 581 -11.63 33.70 -25.46
N GLY A 582 -11.05 33.24 -26.57
CA GLY A 582 -10.45 34.08 -27.62
C GLY A 582 -9.02 33.65 -27.98
N TYR A 583 -8.25 34.56 -28.55
CA TYR A 583 -6.84 34.33 -28.89
C TYR A 583 -5.93 34.96 -27.85
N LEU A 584 -4.90 34.23 -27.43
CA LEU A 584 -3.95 34.63 -26.40
C LEU A 584 -2.53 34.54 -26.96
N VAL A 585 -1.72 35.59 -26.74
CA VAL A 585 -0.30 35.62 -27.11
C VAL A 585 0.51 36.25 -25.98
N GLU A 586 1.72 35.72 -25.74
CA GLU A 586 2.65 36.25 -24.74
C GLU A 586 3.19 37.61 -25.21
N SER A 587 3.17 38.64 -24.36
CA SER A 587 3.58 40.01 -24.70
C SER A 587 5.09 40.12 -25.01
N GLY A 588 5.88 39.24 -24.39
CA GLY A 588 7.34 39.29 -24.38
C GLY A 588 7.95 39.97 -23.14
N ASP A 589 7.13 40.37 -22.16
CA ASP A 589 7.59 40.84 -20.85
C ASP A 589 8.09 39.66 -19.97
N GLU A 590 8.77 39.95 -18.86
CA GLU A 590 9.26 38.92 -17.93
C GLU A 590 8.20 38.59 -16.86
N TRP A 591 7.93 37.30 -16.63
CA TRP A 591 6.97 36.85 -15.61
C TRP A 591 7.56 36.98 -14.19
N GLU A 592 6.97 37.84 -13.36
CA GLU A 592 7.37 38.03 -11.97
C GLU A 592 6.64 37.04 -11.04
N LYS A 593 7.39 36.17 -10.35
CA LYS A 593 6.84 35.27 -9.31
C LYS A 593 6.63 36.02 -8.00
N HIS A 594 5.43 36.53 -7.78
CA HIS A 594 5.01 37.32 -6.61
C HIS A 594 4.55 36.46 -5.43
N PHE A 595 4.05 35.27 -5.69
CA PHE A 595 3.41 34.40 -4.71
C PHE A 595 3.80 32.91 -4.81
N GLU A 596 4.09 32.36 -6.00
CA GLU A 596 4.40 30.91 -6.10
C GLU A 596 5.55 30.51 -5.16
N GLY A 597 5.28 29.57 -4.24
CA GLY A 597 6.22 29.12 -3.21
C GLY A 597 6.35 30.04 -1.98
N ARG A 598 5.39 30.93 -1.72
CA ARG A 598 5.32 31.80 -0.53
C ARG A 598 4.04 31.54 0.27
N ASP A 599 4.08 31.81 1.59
CA ASP A 599 2.88 31.68 2.41
C ASP A 599 1.80 32.72 2.05
N VAL A 600 0.54 32.32 2.16
CA VAL A 600 -0.65 33.19 2.15
C VAL A 600 -0.55 34.31 3.22
N PRO A 601 -0.97 35.55 2.96
CA PRO A 601 -1.00 36.61 3.99
C PRO A 601 -1.93 36.25 5.16
N GLU A 602 -1.56 36.62 6.41
CA GLU A 602 -2.29 36.21 7.63
C GLU A 602 -3.79 36.55 7.60
N GLU A 603 -4.16 37.68 6.99
CA GLU A 603 -5.56 38.14 6.86
C GLU A 603 -6.45 37.25 5.97
N TYR A 604 -5.88 36.38 5.14
CA TYR A 604 -6.60 35.40 4.32
C TYR A 604 -6.48 33.96 4.86
N ARG A 605 -5.69 33.71 5.91
CA ARG A 605 -5.54 32.37 6.54
C ARG A 605 -6.74 32.03 7.43
N ILE A 606 -7.69 31.30 6.87
CA ILE A 606 -8.92 30.85 7.54
C ILE A 606 -8.85 29.39 7.99
N MET A 607 -8.03 28.56 7.33
CA MET A 607 -8.00 27.12 7.49
C MET A 607 -7.68 26.70 8.92
N SER A 608 -8.67 26.11 9.58
CA SER A 608 -8.58 25.64 10.96
C SER A 608 -9.84 24.85 11.31
N TYR A 609 -9.70 23.86 12.18
CA TYR A 609 -10.81 22.98 12.53
C TYR A 609 -11.62 23.51 13.74
N PRO A 610 -12.95 23.37 13.75
CA PRO A 610 -13.78 23.81 14.86
C PRO A 610 -13.58 22.88 16.08
N GLN A 611 -13.13 23.45 17.20
CA GLN A 611 -13.00 22.71 18.46
C GLN A 611 -14.37 22.26 19.02
N PRO A 612 -14.44 21.12 19.72
CA PRO A 612 -15.67 20.57 20.26
C PRO A 612 -16.31 21.47 21.32
N THR A 613 -17.62 21.71 21.18
CA THR A 613 -18.37 22.67 22.01
C THR A 613 -18.68 22.12 23.41
N ILE A 614 -17.79 22.37 24.38
CA ILE A 614 -18.09 22.15 25.79
C ILE A 614 -18.98 23.29 26.31
N GLU A 615 -20.27 23.02 26.55
CA GLU A 615 -21.17 23.98 27.21
C GLU A 615 -20.68 24.31 28.64
N LEU A 616 -20.28 25.57 28.90
CA LEU A 616 -20.13 26.15 30.24
C LEU A 616 -20.09 27.70 30.20
N ASP A 617 -20.46 28.31 31.33
CA ASP A 617 -20.74 29.75 31.48
C ASP A 617 -19.60 30.72 31.09
N ALA A 618 -20.00 31.94 30.72
CA ALA A 618 -19.16 32.93 30.04
C ALA A 618 -18.10 33.68 30.87
N ALA A 619 -16.95 33.89 30.22
CA ALA A 619 -16.05 35.07 30.32
C ALA A 619 -15.23 35.30 31.61
N PRO A 620 -14.11 36.06 31.57
CA PRO A 620 -13.52 36.77 30.42
C PRO A 620 -12.19 36.18 29.90
N ALA A 621 -11.74 36.66 28.74
CA ALA A 621 -10.54 36.20 28.06
C ALA A 621 -9.21 36.68 28.70
N VAL A 622 -8.14 35.94 28.44
CA VAL A 622 -6.74 36.39 28.46
C VAL A 622 -6.15 36.02 27.11
N GLN A 623 -5.43 36.94 26.47
CA GLN A 623 -4.85 36.72 25.14
C GLN A 623 -3.68 35.74 25.20
N ALA A 624 -3.63 34.80 24.25
CA ALA A 624 -2.48 33.96 23.97
C ALA A 624 -2.12 34.12 22.49
N THR A 625 -1.16 34.99 22.21
CA THR A 625 -0.51 35.10 20.89
C THR A 625 0.40 33.89 20.67
N VAL A 626 0.37 33.31 19.47
CA VAL A 626 1.34 32.30 19.02
C VAL A 626 2.09 32.90 17.81
N PRO A 627 3.43 32.77 17.70
CA PRO A 627 4.21 33.50 16.69
C PRO A 627 4.37 32.73 15.36
N GLU A 628 5.08 33.37 14.42
CA GLU A 628 5.59 32.78 13.17
C GLU A 628 6.34 31.46 13.38
N ALA A 629 6.35 30.62 12.33
CA ALA A 629 7.01 29.32 12.32
C ALA A 629 8.55 29.43 12.19
N THR A 630 9.22 29.88 13.25
CA THR A 630 10.61 29.44 13.48
C THR A 630 10.65 27.91 13.58
N PRO A 631 11.76 27.24 13.17
CA PRO A 631 11.93 25.80 13.40
C PRO A 631 11.64 25.46 14.87
N GLN A 632 10.78 24.48 15.13
CA GLN A 632 10.37 24.16 16.51
C GLN A 632 11.60 23.82 17.35
N GLU A 633 11.87 24.63 18.39
CA GLU A 633 12.82 24.23 19.42
C GLU A 633 12.36 22.90 20.03
N PRO A 634 13.25 21.90 20.19
CA PRO A 634 12.86 20.60 20.73
C PRO A 634 12.23 20.80 22.11
N ARG A 635 10.97 20.37 22.25
CA ARG A 635 10.13 20.61 23.44
C ARG A 635 10.92 20.23 24.70
N PRO A 636 10.93 21.06 25.76
CA PRO A 636 11.89 20.94 26.85
C PRO A 636 11.71 19.63 27.61
N VAL A 637 12.55 18.65 27.28
CA VAL A 637 12.49 17.28 27.79
C VAL A 637 12.55 17.27 29.31
N ILE A 638 11.46 16.87 29.97
CA ILE A 638 11.33 16.92 31.43
C ILE A 638 11.76 15.57 32.02
N PRO A 639 13.00 15.44 32.57
CA PRO A 639 13.46 14.19 33.13
C PRO A 639 12.62 13.80 34.35
N ILE A 640 12.33 12.50 34.51
CA ILE A 640 11.50 12.02 35.60
C ILE A 640 12.22 12.17 36.94
N VAL A 641 11.90 13.26 37.63
CA VAL A 641 12.24 13.48 39.04
C VAL A 641 11.24 12.72 39.89
N LEU A 642 11.74 11.66 40.55
CA LEU A 642 10.99 10.89 41.52
C LEU A 642 11.02 11.60 42.88
N THR A 643 9.86 11.68 43.53
CA THR A 643 9.63 12.46 44.75
C THR A 643 9.71 11.64 46.03
N SER A 644 9.47 10.32 45.98
CA SER A 644 9.71 9.43 47.12
C SER A 644 11.13 8.85 47.12
N GLU A 645 11.66 8.55 48.31
CA GLU A 645 12.88 7.75 48.48
C GLU A 645 12.63 6.24 48.42
N LYS A 646 11.41 5.77 48.75
CA LYS A 646 11.12 4.33 48.95
C LYS A 646 10.98 3.58 47.62
N PRO A 647 11.56 2.36 47.46
CA PRO A 647 11.51 1.61 46.20
C PRO A 647 10.10 1.35 45.65
N ALA A 648 9.14 0.95 46.50
CA ALA A 648 7.77 0.66 46.06
C ALA A 648 7.00 1.92 45.63
N GLU A 649 7.25 3.06 46.28
CA GLU A 649 6.63 4.34 45.91
C GLU A 649 7.26 4.92 44.64
N LYS A 650 8.57 4.74 44.43
CA LYS A 650 9.26 5.04 43.17
C LYS A 650 8.74 4.20 42.00
N LEU A 651 8.49 2.91 42.22
CA LEU A 651 7.93 2.04 41.18
C LEU A 651 6.53 2.53 40.78
N LYS A 652 5.67 2.81 41.77
CA LYS A 652 4.35 3.40 41.50
C LYS A 652 4.44 4.75 40.77
N GLU A 653 5.33 5.65 41.18
CA GLU A 653 5.52 6.95 40.53
C GLU A 653 6.05 6.85 39.08
N ILE A 654 6.61 5.71 38.68
CA ILE A 654 6.89 5.36 37.27
C ILE A 654 5.65 4.78 36.58
N THR A 655 4.92 3.86 37.22
CA THR A 655 3.68 3.27 36.64
C THR A 655 2.60 4.33 36.40
N ASP A 656 2.34 5.22 37.37
CA ASP A 656 1.39 6.32 37.25
C ASP A 656 1.77 7.27 36.06
N ARG A 657 3.07 7.40 35.76
CA ARG A 657 3.56 8.17 34.60
C ARG A 657 3.53 7.38 33.29
N LEU A 658 3.65 6.06 33.31
CA LEU A 658 3.48 5.21 32.14
C LEU A 658 2.04 5.26 31.64
N GLU A 659 1.05 5.14 32.54
CA GLU A 659 -0.37 5.27 32.20
C GLU A 659 -0.70 6.65 31.58
N GLN A 660 -0.15 7.73 32.16
CA GLN A 660 -0.24 9.08 31.58
C GLN A 660 0.48 9.15 30.22
N GLY A 661 1.67 8.57 30.10
CA GLY A 661 2.47 8.52 28.88
C GLY A 661 1.74 7.83 27.73
N ILE A 662 1.11 6.68 27.99
CA ILE A 662 0.25 5.96 27.03
C ILE A 662 -0.93 6.83 26.62
N THR A 663 -1.59 7.51 27.57
CA THR A 663 -2.74 8.38 27.25
C THR A 663 -2.34 9.57 26.37
N GLU A 664 -1.15 10.13 26.59
CA GLU A 664 -0.61 11.23 25.77
C GLU A 664 0.07 10.76 24.47
N LEU A 665 0.30 9.47 24.28
CA LEU A 665 1.06 8.90 23.14
C LEU A 665 0.30 9.01 21.80
N PHE A 666 -1.03 9.05 21.83
CA PHE A 666 -1.87 9.05 20.62
C PHE A 666 -2.11 10.45 20.03
N ASP A 667 -1.43 11.47 20.54
CA ASP A 667 -1.14 12.72 19.80
C ASP A 667 -0.16 12.39 18.66
N SER A 668 -0.50 12.71 17.40
CA SER A 668 0.17 12.14 16.21
C SER A 668 1.67 12.40 16.16
N GLU A 669 2.12 13.57 16.63
CA GLU A 669 3.55 13.91 16.76
C GLU A 669 4.27 13.01 17.76
N ARG A 670 3.66 12.77 18.93
CA ARG A 670 4.24 11.90 19.97
C ARG A 670 4.25 10.45 19.55
N TYR A 671 3.29 10.02 18.73
CA TYR A 671 3.28 8.69 18.14
C TYR A 671 4.47 8.51 17.19
N LYS A 672 4.70 9.47 16.27
CA LYS A 672 5.84 9.45 15.33
C LYS A 672 7.19 9.56 16.05
N GLU A 673 7.28 10.36 17.13
CA GLU A 673 8.43 10.40 18.04
C GLU A 673 8.70 9.04 18.70
N TYR A 674 7.67 8.39 19.26
CA TYR A 674 7.78 7.10 19.93
C TYR A 674 8.26 6.00 18.96
N LEU A 675 7.67 5.89 17.76
CA LEU A 675 8.08 4.91 16.76
C LEU A 675 9.55 5.12 16.33
N ARG A 676 10.01 6.38 16.23
CA ARG A 676 11.42 6.72 15.96
C ARG A 676 12.38 6.35 17.09
N VAL A 677 11.91 6.33 18.34
CA VAL A 677 12.69 5.81 19.48
C VAL A 677 12.67 4.29 19.47
N MET A 678 11.52 3.67 19.14
CA MET A 678 11.35 2.23 19.05
C MET A 678 12.22 1.60 17.95
N SER A 679 12.44 2.24 16.80
CA SER A 679 13.33 1.70 15.76
C SER A 679 14.75 1.46 16.27
N LYS A 680 15.26 2.34 17.15
CA LYS A 680 16.59 2.22 17.78
C LYS A 680 16.62 1.28 18.98
N PHE A 681 15.53 1.21 19.74
CA PHE A 681 15.45 0.49 21.02
C PHE A 681 14.43 -0.66 20.97
N HIS A 682 14.28 -1.33 19.83
CA HIS A 682 13.26 -2.38 19.60
C HIS A 682 13.43 -3.60 20.54
N ASN A 683 14.65 -3.87 21.02
CA ASN A 683 14.97 -4.92 22.00
C ASN A 683 14.59 -4.54 23.45
N TYR A 684 14.22 -3.29 23.74
CA TYR A 684 13.69 -2.88 25.05
C TYR A 684 12.17 -3.09 25.12
N SER A 685 11.66 -3.51 26.29
CA SER A 685 10.21 -3.68 26.50
C SER A 685 9.43 -2.38 26.24
N PHE A 686 8.17 -2.49 25.81
CA PHE A 686 7.31 -1.33 25.47
C PHE A 686 7.38 -0.19 26.50
N ASN A 687 7.26 -0.54 27.78
CA ASN A 687 7.29 0.41 28.89
C ASN A 687 8.64 1.16 28.98
N ASN A 688 9.75 0.48 28.72
CA ASN A 688 11.08 1.10 28.74
C ASN A 688 11.31 1.97 27.50
N THR A 689 10.90 1.53 26.32
CA THR A 689 10.95 2.32 25.07
C THR A 689 10.12 3.61 25.19
N LEU A 690 8.92 3.53 25.78
CA LEU A 690 8.11 4.72 26.10
C LEU A 690 8.77 5.61 27.15
N LEU A 691 9.35 5.03 28.23
CA LEU A 691 10.08 5.81 29.23
C LEU A 691 11.31 6.52 28.64
N ILE A 692 12.00 5.92 27.68
CA ILE A 692 13.12 6.55 26.94
C ILE A 692 12.57 7.70 26.10
N ALA A 693 11.52 7.50 25.31
CA ALA A 693 10.90 8.55 24.50
C ALA A 693 10.46 9.76 25.34
N MET A 694 9.78 9.54 26.47
CA MET A 694 9.35 10.60 27.40
C MET A 694 10.51 11.38 28.06
N GLN A 695 11.73 10.84 28.08
CA GLN A 695 12.86 11.39 28.84
C GLN A 695 14.09 11.77 28.00
N LYS A 696 14.18 11.30 26.77
CA LYS A 696 15.18 11.66 25.75
C LYS A 696 14.75 11.11 24.37
N PRO A 697 13.85 11.79 23.63
CA PRO A 697 13.37 11.31 22.32
C PRO A 697 14.42 11.41 21.20
N ASP A 698 15.57 12.04 21.46
CA ASP A 698 16.77 12.06 20.62
C ASP A 698 17.84 11.03 21.05
N ALA A 699 17.51 10.13 22.00
CA ALA A 699 18.40 9.05 22.41
C ALA A 699 18.80 8.19 21.20
N SER A 700 20.05 7.71 21.23
CA SER A 700 20.65 6.93 20.15
C SER A 700 21.44 5.72 20.66
N LEU A 701 21.96 5.75 21.89
CA LEU A 701 22.54 4.57 22.53
C LEU A 701 22.59 4.74 24.04
N ILE A 702 22.00 3.84 24.83
CA ILE A 702 21.90 3.97 26.29
C ILE A 702 22.64 2.85 27.03
N ALA A 703 23.27 3.19 28.16
CA ALA A 703 23.81 2.19 29.08
C ALA A 703 23.83 2.67 30.54
N GLY A 704 23.95 1.74 31.48
CA GLY A 704 24.15 2.06 32.90
C GLY A 704 25.51 2.71 33.16
N PHE A 705 25.61 3.57 34.19
CA PHE A 705 26.83 4.31 34.54
C PHE A 705 28.10 3.43 34.59
N SER A 706 28.00 2.24 35.20
CA SER A 706 29.11 1.30 35.31
C SER A 706 29.43 0.59 33.98
N ALA A 707 28.44 0.37 33.11
CA ALA A 707 28.64 -0.27 31.80
C ALA A 707 29.37 0.70 30.85
N TRP A 708 29.01 1.98 30.83
CA TRP A 708 29.77 3.01 30.13
C TRP A 708 31.25 2.98 30.48
N LYS A 709 31.56 2.95 31.78
CA LYS A 709 32.94 2.95 32.27
C LYS A 709 33.68 1.65 31.99
N ASN A 710 33.05 0.50 32.26
CA ASN A 710 33.73 -0.79 32.28
C ASN A 710 33.75 -1.49 30.91
N ASN A 711 32.72 -1.30 30.08
CA ASN A 711 32.54 -2.03 28.82
C ASN A 711 32.92 -1.17 27.61
N PHE A 712 32.66 0.14 27.68
CA PHE A 712 32.84 1.07 26.55
C PHE A 712 33.98 2.08 26.72
N GLY A 713 34.61 2.15 27.90
CA GLY A 713 35.71 3.09 28.16
C GLY A 713 35.28 4.57 28.16
N ARG A 714 34.01 4.86 28.46
CA ARG A 714 33.44 6.21 28.51
C ARG A 714 32.93 6.54 29.91
N ASN A 715 33.04 7.80 30.33
CA ASN A 715 32.55 8.28 31.62
C ASN A 715 31.34 9.19 31.40
N VAL A 716 30.34 9.12 32.28
CA VAL A 716 29.20 10.03 32.22
C VAL A 716 29.63 11.43 32.67
N MET A 717 29.37 12.44 31.84
CA MET A 717 29.77 13.83 32.09
C MET A 717 29.13 14.38 33.37
N LYS A 718 29.91 15.16 34.13
CA LYS A 718 29.51 15.66 35.45
C LYS A 718 28.31 16.61 35.37
N GLY A 719 27.19 16.20 35.98
CA GLY A 719 25.95 16.98 36.06
C GLY A 719 24.84 16.50 35.11
N GLN A 720 25.13 15.51 34.25
CA GLN A 720 24.13 14.86 33.41
C GLN A 720 23.06 14.14 34.25
N LYS A 721 21.82 14.16 33.76
CA LYS A 721 20.67 13.52 34.40
C LYS A 721 20.40 12.16 33.73
N GLY A 722 20.40 11.09 34.50
CA GLY A 722 20.15 9.74 33.97
C GLY A 722 18.67 9.43 33.78
N ILE A 723 18.34 8.89 32.62
CA ILE A 723 17.03 8.40 32.17
C ILE A 723 16.55 7.29 33.12
N LYS A 724 15.28 7.31 33.53
CA LYS A 724 14.68 6.27 34.38
C LYS A 724 14.10 5.15 33.52
N ILE A 725 14.60 3.94 33.72
CA ILE A 725 14.04 2.70 33.15
C ILE A 725 13.76 1.71 34.28
N LEU A 726 12.88 0.75 34.00
CA LEU A 726 12.68 -0.44 34.80
C LEU A 726 13.78 -1.45 34.47
N ALA A 727 14.23 -2.21 35.48
CA ALA A 727 15.15 -3.32 35.29
C ALA A 727 14.80 -4.45 36.27
N PRO A 728 15.07 -5.73 35.92
CA PRO A 728 14.81 -6.86 36.78
C PRO A 728 15.69 -6.81 38.04
N SER A 729 15.10 -7.29 39.12
CA SER A 729 15.72 -7.47 40.42
C SER A 729 15.11 -8.66 41.17
N PRO A 730 15.01 -9.84 40.53
CA PRO A 730 14.31 -10.99 41.09
C PRO A 730 14.94 -11.42 42.42
N PHE A 731 14.10 -11.96 43.31
CA PHE A 731 14.53 -12.40 44.64
C PHE A 731 14.05 -13.81 44.94
N LYS A 732 14.91 -14.60 45.60
CA LYS A 732 14.63 -16.00 45.90
C LYS A 732 13.87 -16.13 47.22
N ILE A 733 12.76 -16.85 47.21
CA ILE A 733 12.08 -17.35 48.41
C ILE A 733 12.20 -18.88 48.43
N LYS A 734 12.53 -19.45 49.59
CA LYS A 734 12.38 -20.88 49.85
C LYS A 734 10.93 -21.18 50.21
N LYS A 735 10.26 -22.03 49.45
CA LYS A 735 8.88 -22.46 49.69
C LYS A 735 8.84 -23.98 49.77
N GLU A 736 8.25 -24.51 50.85
CA GLU A 736 7.91 -25.93 50.89
C GLU A 736 6.83 -26.22 49.85
N MET A 737 7.10 -27.19 48.96
CA MET A 737 6.14 -27.69 47.98
C MET A 737 6.00 -29.20 48.14
N GLU A 738 4.83 -29.75 47.87
CA GLU A 738 4.64 -31.21 47.87
C GLU A 738 5.38 -31.83 46.68
N LYS A 739 6.12 -32.90 46.93
CA LYS A 739 6.97 -33.58 45.95
C LYS A 739 6.10 -34.41 45.01
N ILE A 740 5.83 -33.88 43.81
CA ILE A 740 5.02 -34.54 42.78
C ILE A 740 5.87 -35.53 41.97
N ASP A 741 5.31 -36.70 41.67
CA ASP A 741 5.94 -37.69 40.79
C ASP A 741 5.84 -37.25 39.30
N PRO A 742 6.97 -37.12 38.56
CA PRO A 742 6.97 -36.61 37.20
C PRO A 742 6.17 -37.42 36.17
N GLN A 743 5.92 -38.72 36.41
CA GLN A 743 5.17 -39.56 35.48
C GLN A 743 3.68 -39.66 35.79
N THR A 744 3.25 -39.28 36.99
CA THR A 744 1.84 -39.46 37.41
C THR A 744 1.13 -38.19 37.86
N GLN A 745 1.85 -37.05 37.95
CA GLN A 745 1.35 -35.74 38.39
C GLN A 745 0.63 -35.77 39.77
N LYS A 746 0.94 -36.75 40.61
CA LYS A 746 0.37 -36.90 41.96
C LYS A 746 1.46 -36.72 43.02
N ALA A 747 1.08 -36.13 44.14
CA ALA A 747 1.99 -35.97 45.28
C ALA A 747 2.46 -37.33 45.80
N ILE A 748 3.76 -37.47 46.02
CA ILE A 748 4.37 -38.68 46.58
C ILE A 748 4.01 -38.73 48.06
N ILE A 749 3.04 -39.61 48.37
CA ILE A 749 2.61 -39.88 49.74
C ILE A 749 3.66 -40.75 50.43
N GLY A 750 4.25 -40.24 51.51
CA GLY A 750 5.17 -40.99 52.36
C GLY A 750 4.47 -42.15 53.08
N LYS A 751 5.26 -43.06 53.68
CA LYS A 751 4.73 -44.24 54.40
C LYS A 751 3.77 -43.91 55.56
N ASP A 752 3.74 -42.65 55.98
CA ASP A 752 2.96 -42.12 57.09
C ASP A 752 1.60 -41.54 56.65
N GLY A 753 1.25 -41.66 55.36
CA GLY A 753 -0.04 -41.21 54.81
C GLY A 753 -0.13 -39.70 54.54
N LYS A 754 1.01 -38.99 54.49
CA LYS A 754 1.10 -37.55 54.18
C LYS A 754 1.96 -37.31 52.94
N PRO A 755 1.71 -36.25 52.16
CA PRO A 755 2.62 -35.79 51.12
C PRO A 755 4.02 -35.50 51.68
N VAL A 756 5.06 -35.88 50.93
CA VAL A 756 6.44 -35.48 51.24
C VAL A 756 6.64 -34.05 50.75
N THR A 757 6.94 -33.10 51.64
CA THR A 757 7.36 -31.74 51.24
C THR A 757 8.85 -31.65 50.93
N GLU A 758 9.21 -30.76 50.02
CA GLU A 758 10.57 -30.47 49.59
C GLU A 758 10.75 -28.94 49.55
N GLU A 759 11.84 -28.42 50.13
CA GLU A 759 12.19 -27.00 50.02
C GLU A 759 12.61 -26.70 48.57
N LYS A 760 11.78 -25.98 47.82
CA LYS A 760 12.17 -25.46 46.50
C LYS A 760 12.49 -23.97 46.61
N GLU A 761 13.66 -23.57 46.09
CA GLU A 761 13.93 -22.16 45.82
C GLU A 761 13.09 -21.72 44.63
N ILE A 762 12.16 -20.80 44.88
CA ILE A 762 11.37 -20.13 43.85
C ILE A 762 11.94 -18.72 43.70
N THR A 763 12.43 -18.42 42.50
CA THR A 763 12.81 -17.06 42.11
C THR A 763 11.54 -16.29 41.78
N ILE A 764 11.22 -15.26 42.56
CA ILE A 764 10.09 -14.36 42.29
C ILE A 764 10.60 -13.22 41.39
N PRO A 765 9.99 -12.99 40.21
CA PRO A 765 10.29 -11.82 39.39
C PRO A 765 9.86 -10.56 40.13
N ALA A 766 10.74 -9.55 40.11
CA ALA A 766 10.49 -8.24 40.69
C ALA A 766 11.33 -7.21 39.94
N PHE A 767 10.87 -5.96 39.90
CA PHE A 767 11.50 -4.90 39.12
C PHE A 767 11.88 -3.72 40.03
N LYS A 768 12.90 -2.97 39.62
CA LYS A 768 13.38 -1.74 40.28
C LYS A 768 13.61 -0.65 39.25
N VAL A 769 13.40 0.60 39.65
CA VAL A 769 13.78 1.75 38.81
C VAL A 769 15.29 1.95 38.91
N VAL A 770 15.99 1.93 37.78
CA VAL A 770 17.44 2.20 37.69
C VAL A 770 17.69 3.56 37.02
N SER A 771 18.92 3.83 36.60
CA SER A 771 19.23 5.01 35.80
C SER A 771 20.31 4.71 34.77
N VAL A 772 19.97 4.92 33.51
CA VAL A 772 20.86 4.81 32.35
C VAL A 772 21.16 6.20 31.79
N PHE A 773 22.17 6.28 30.94
CA PHE A 773 22.62 7.53 30.30
C PHE A 773 22.82 7.25 28.82
N ASP A 774 22.48 8.22 27.99
CA ASP A 774 22.73 8.14 26.55
C ASP A 774 24.19 8.49 26.20
N VAL A 775 24.69 8.01 25.07
CA VAL A 775 26.04 8.28 24.55
C VAL A 775 26.37 9.78 24.53
N SER A 776 25.42 10.66 24.19
CA SER A 776 25.57 12.12 24.17
C SER A 776 25.82 12.72 25.56
N GLN A 777 25.61 11.94 26.62
CA GLN A 777 25.87 12.31 28.01
C GLN A 777 27.23 11.81 28.51
N THR A 778 28.07 11.24 27.64
CA THR A 778 29.34 10.59 28.01
C THR A 778 30.54 11.14 27.23
N GLU A 779 31.71 11.13 27.89
CA GLU A 779 33.01 11.51 27.35
C GLU A 779 33.99 10.32 27.42
N GLY A 780 34.84 10.13 26.41
CA GLY A 780 35.81 9.02 26.37
C GLY A 780 36.02 8.47 24.96
N ARG A 781 36.50 7.23 24.87
CA ARG A 781 36.81 6.53 23.61
C ARG A 781 35.65 6.62 22.61
N GLU A 782 35.94 6.99 21.37
CA GLU A 782 34.96 6.97 20.28
C GLU A 782 34.39 5.55 20.13
N ILE A 783 33.07 5.49 20.04
CA ILE A 783 32.37 4.24 19.76
C ILE A 783 32.40 4.09 18.23
N PRO A 784 32.75 2.93 17.66
CA PRO A 784 32.57 2.68 16.24
C PRO A 784 31.13 2.97 15.83
N ASP A 785 30.89 3.49 14.63
CA ASP A 785 29.53 3.71 14.15
C ASP A 785 28.78 2.37 14.08
N ILE A 786 27.79 2.23 14.98
CA ILE A 786 26.83 1.11 15.01
C ILE A 786 25.56 1.47 14.21
N ALA A 787 25.48 2.69 13.69
CA ALA A 787 24.59 2.95 12.58
C ALA A 787 24.99 2.03 11.43
N VAL A 788 24.16 1.01 11.15
CA VAL A 788 24.11 0.35 9.85
C VAL A 788 24.14 1.47 8.80
N ASN A 789 25.03 1.37 7.80
CA ASN A 789 25.23 2.43 6.80
C ASN A 789 23.86 2.93 6.32
N MET A 790 23.51 4.15 6.73
CA MET A 790 22.15 4.65 6.56
C MET A 790 21.85 4.71 5.06
N LEU A 791 20.70 4.20 4.64
CA LEU A 791 20.29 4.15 3.23
C LEU A 791 19.79 5.53 2.76
N THR A 792 20.68 6.53 2.84
CA THR A 792 20.39 7.94 2.63
C THR A 792 20.38 8.31 1.15
N GLY A 793 19.19 8.22 0.54
CA GLY A 793 18.86 8.91 -0.71
C GLY A 793 19.07 8.12 -2.00
N ASP A 794 20.07 7.24 -2.04
CA ASP A 794 20.24 6.22 -3.09
C ASP A 794 20.48 4.86 -2.42
N VAL A 795 19.85 3.80 -2.94
CA VAL A 795 19.73 2.54 -2.22
C VAL A 795 20.91 1.60 -2.58
N GLU A 796 22.12 1.99 -2.22
CA GLU A 796 23.38 1.28 -2.57
C GLU A 796 23.35 -0.23 -2.25
N HIS A 797 22.58 -0.64 -1.23
CA HIS A 797 22.39 -2.03 -0.80
C HIS A 797 20.98 -2.60 -1.08
N TYR A 798 20.18 -2.02 -2.00
CA TYR A 798 18.78 -2.45 -2.27
C TYR A 798 18.63 -3.96 -2.40
N LYS A 799 19.53 -4.59 -3.15
CA LYS A 799 19.49 -6.03 -3.45
C LYS A 799 19.84 -6.90 -2.25
N GLU A 800 20.62 -6.40 -1.29
CA GLU A 800 20.87 -7.10 -0.01
C GLU A 800 19.65 -7.00 0.90
N VAL A 801 19.07 -5.81 1.03
CA VAL A 801 17.91 -5.55 1.90
C VAL A 801 16.65 -6.22 1.36
N PHE A 802 16.41 -6.17 0.04
CA PHE A 802 15.29 -6.85 -0.60
C PHE A 802 15.43 -8.38 -0.48
N ALA A 803 16.61 -8.95 -0.74
CA ALA A 803 16.83 -10.39 -0.55
C ALA A 803 16.74 -10.83 0.93
N ALA A 804 17.09 -9.95 1.87
CA ALA A 804 16.86 -10.19 3.30
C ALA A 804 15.35 -10.16 3.64
N LEU A 805 14.58 -9.20 3.09
CA LEU A 805 13.13 -9.14 3.24
C LEU A 805 12.41 -10.34 2.61
N GLU A 806 12.85 -10.82 1.45
CA GLU A 806 12.36 -12.07 0.84
C GLU A 806 12.61 -13.28 1.76
N LYS A 807 13.77 -13.34 2.44
CA LYS A 807 14.09 -14.38 3.44
C LYS A 807 13.26 -14.22 4.74
N THR A 808 12.99 -12.98 5.19
CA THR A 808 12.19 -12.65 6.39
C THR A 808 10.68 -12.86 6.19
N SER A 809 10.20 -12.78 4.95
CA SER A 809 8.79 -12.96 4.61
C SER A 809 8.30 -14.37 4.98
N PRO A 810 7.15 -14.52 5.65
CA PRO A 810 6.58 -15.84 5.95
C PRO A 810 6.00 -16.54 4.70
N VAL A 811 5.91 -15.83 3.58
CA VAL A 811 5.23 -16.23 2.34
C VAL A 811 6.01 -15.79 1.09
N PRO A 812 5.86 -16.46 -0.07
CA PRO A 812 6.51 -16.04 -1.31
C PRO A 812 6.13 -14.61 -1.69
N VAL A 813 7.12 -13.85 -2.13
CA VAL A 813 6.97 -12.50 -2.71
C VAL A 813 6.98 -12.62 -4.23
N GLY A 814 6.19 -11.82 -4.93
CA GLY A 814 6.21 -11.72 -6.37
C GLY A 814 5.79 -10.34 -6.87
N PHE A 815 6.26 -9.99 -8.06
CA PHE A 815 5.79 -8.81 -8.79
C PHE A 815 4.69 -9.22 -9.77
N GLU A 816 3.65 -8.40 -9.84
CA GLU A 816 2.59 -8.47 -10.84
C GLU A 816 2.05 -7.06 -11.09
N LYS A 817 1.55 -6.76 -12.29
CA LYS A 817 0.89 -5.48 -12.54
C LYS A 817 -0.45 -5.40 -11.79
N ILE A 818 -0.59 -4.45 -10.86
CA ILE A 818 -1.79 -4.26 -10.04
C ILE A 818 -2.68 -3.18 -10.67
N GLU A 819 -3.95 -3.50 -10.94
CA GLU A 819 -4.92 -2.50 -11.44
C GLU A 819 -5.61 -1.77 -10.28
N GLY A 820 -5.14 -0.58 -9.95
CA GLY A 820 -5.74 0.32 -8.96
C GLY A 820 -4.72 1.21 -8.26
N GLY A 821 -5.16 2.04 -7.31
CA GLY A 821 -4.29 2.89 -6.49
C GLY A 821 -3.56 2.14 -5.36
N ALA A 822 -3.23 0.86 -5.55
CA ALA A 822 -2.64 -0.01 -4.53
C ALA A 822 -1.26 -0.52 -4.98
N HIS A 823 -0.23 -0.28 -4.16
CA HIS A 823 1.16 -0.60 -4.47
C HIS A 823 1.55 -2.07 -4.22
N GLY A 824 0.72 -2.81 -3.49
CA GLY A 824 0.92 -4.21 -3.15
C GLY A 824 -0.25 -4.73 -2.32
N TYR A 825 -0.29 -6.04 -2.12
CA TYR A 825 -1.26 -6.69 -1.22
C TYR A 825 -0.82 -8.11 -0.83
N TYR A 826 -1.18 -8.53 0.38
CA TYR A 826 -1.09 -9.92 0.82
C TYR A 826 -2.32 -10.74 0.40
N HIS A 827 -2.12 -11.78 -0.42
CA HIS A 827 -3.17 -12.65 -0.94
C HIS A 827 -3.48 -13.81 0.04
N LEU A 828 -4.63 -13.72 0.72
CA LEU A 828 -5.03 -14.62 1.82
C LEU A 828 -5.21 -16.10 1.43
N GLU A 829 -5.67 -16.41 0.21
CA GLU A 829 -5.90 -17.80 -0.23
C GLU A 829 -4.60 -18.45 -0.73
N ASP A 830 -3.95 -17.85 -1.73
CA ASP A 830 -2.65 -18.27 -2.29
C ASP A 830 -1.48 -18.28 -1.27
N LYS A 831 -1.60 -17.54 -0.15
CA LYS A 831 -0.52 -17.31 0.83
C LYS A 831 0.74 -16.74 0.16
N ARG A 832 0.61 -15.60 -0.52
CA ARG A 832 1.70 -14.87 -1.21
C ARG A 832 1.55 -13.36 -1.07
N ILE A 833 2.65 -12.61 -1.20
CA ILE A 833 2.65 -11.15 -1.33
C ILE A 833 2.80 -10.77 -2.80
N ALA A 834 1.95 -9.87 -3.27
CA ALA A 834 2.04 -9.23 -4.58
C ALA A 834 2.52 -7.77 -4.43
N LEU A 835 3.44 -7.35 -5.28
CA LEU A 835 3.96 -5.98 -5.38
C LEU A 835 3.78 -5.47 -6.82
N ASP A 836 3.44 -4.19 -6.98
CA ASP A 836 3.19 -3.61 -8.31
C ASP A 836 4.48 -3.48 -9.16
N GLU A 837 4.33 -3.63 -10.47
CA GLU A 837 5.43 -3.58 -11.45
C GLU A 837 5.86 -2.14 -11.77
N GLY A 838 7.14 -1.82 -11.51
CA GLY A 838 7.75 -0.54 -11.91
C GLY A 838 7.78 0.54 -10.82
N MET A 839 7.44 0.20 -9.57
CA MET A 839 7.67 1.06 -8.41
C MET A 839 9.15 1.41 -8.21
N SER A 840 9.42 2.51 -7.50
CA SER A 840 10.79 2.84 -7.06
C SER A 840 11.31 1.85 -6.03
N GLU A 841 12.64 1.70 -5.93
CA GLU A 841 13.28 0.79 -4.97
C GLU A 841 12.84 1.10 -3.52
N LEU A 842 12.80 2.39 -3.14
CA LEU A 842 12.30 2.85 -1.83
C LEU A 842 10.83 2.48 -1.58
N GLN A 843 9.94 2.71 -2.57
CA GLN A 843 8.52 2.38 -2.42
C GLN A 843 8.32 0.86 -2.32
N THR A 844 9.09 0.10 -3.10
CA THR A 844 9.06 -1.37 -3.07
C THR A 844 9.44 -1.91 -1.70
N LEU A 845 10.49 -1.36 -1.06
CA LEU A 845 10.84 -1.71 0.33
C LEU A 845 9.73 -1.34 1.31
N LYS A 846 9.19 -0.11 1.25
CA LYS A 846 8.09 0.36 2.12
C LYS A 846 6.88 -0.57 2.06
N THR A 847 6.42 -0.89 0.86
CA THR A 847 5.26 -1.76 0.62
C THR A 847 5.54 -3.20 1.02
N LEU A 848 6.70 -3.77 0.68
CA LEU A 848 7.03 -5.15 1.06
C LEU A 848 7.04 -5.34 2.59
N ILE A 849 7.59 -4.38 3.35
CA ILE A 849 7.58 -4.46 4.82
C ILE A 849 6.14 -4.37 5.36
N HIS A 850 5.28 -3.54 4.77
CA HIS A 850 3.86 -3.42 5.16
C HIS A 850 3.10 -4.73 4.91
N GLU A 851 3.29 -5.37 3.75
CA GLU A 851 2.65 -6.65 3.43
C GLU A 851 3.24 -7.82 4.25
N ILE A 852 4.52 -7.80 4.60
CA ILE A 852 5.12 -8.77 5.55
C ILE A 852 4.48 -8.61 6.94
N ALA A 853 4.17 -7.38 7.38
CA ALA A 853 3.47 -7.17 8.64
C ALA A 853 2.03 -7.71 8.60
N HIS A 854 1.29 -7.50 7.50
CA HIS A 854 -0.03 -8.15 7.29
C HIS A 854 0.08 -9.68 7.26
N ALA A 855 1.06 -10.23 6.56
CA ALA A 855 1.26 -11.68 6.45
C ALA A 855 1.67 -12.34 7.78
N LYS A 856 2.41 -11.63 8.66
CA LYS A 856 2.78 -12.12 10.00
C LYS A 856 1.65 -12.00 11.04
N LEU A 857 0.91 -10.88 11.06
CA LEU A 857 -0.06 -10.58 12.13
C LEU A 857 -1.52 -10.82 11.76
N HIS A 858 -1.86 -10.79 10.47
CA HIS A 858 -3.24 -10.62 10.00
C HIS A 858 -3.69 -11.70 9.02
N ASP A 859 -2.90 -12.75 8.86
CA ASP A 859 -3.29 -13.95 8.13
C ASP A 859 -4.57 -14.61 8.70
N ILE A 860 -5.23 -15.40 7.85
CA ILE A 860 -6.43 -16.17 8.21
C ILE A 860 -6.17 -17.64 7.87
N ASP A 861 -6.16 -18.53 8.86
CA ASP A 861 -6.39 -19.94 8.58
C ASP A 861 -7.89 -20.13 8.28
N LEU A 862 -8.19 -20.44 7.01
CA LEU A 862 -9.54 -20.69 6.51
C LEU A 862 -10.19 -21.94 7.13
N ASN A 863 -9.45 -22.72 7.93
CA ASN A 863 -9.91 -23.90 8.65
C ASN A 863 -10.08 -23.65 10.17
N ALA A 864 -9.77 -22.44 10.66
CA ALA A 864 -9.84 -22.11 12.08
C ALA A 864 -11.30 -22.16 12.62
N PRO A 865 -11.48 -22.50 13.90
CA PRO A 865 -12.74 -22.28 14.62
C PRO A 865 -13.29 -20.85 14.46
N LEU A 866 -14.61 -20.72 14.40
CA LEU A 866 -15.30 -19.42 14.36
C LEU A 866 -14.94 -18.51 15.56
N GLU A 867 -14.65 -19.12 16.71
CA GLU A 867 -14.24 -18.43 17.94
C GLU A 867 -12.88 -17.72 17.79
N ASP A 868 -11.98 -18.21 16.93
CA ASP A 868 -10.70 -17.54 16.63
C ASP A 868 -10.89 -16.38 15.64
N LEU A 869 -11.92 -16.44 14.78
CA LEU A 869 -12.29 -15.34 13.87
C LEU A 869 -12.98 -14.18 14.61
N GLU A 870 -13.74 -14.46 15.68
CA GLU A 870 -14.41 -13.44 16.51
C GLU A 870 -13.41 -12.56 17.31
N ASN A 871 -12.20 -13.06 17.58
CA ASN A 871 -11.15 -12.34 18.31
C ASN A 871 -10.22 -11.49 17.40
N ARG A 872 -10.48 -11.42 16.09
CA ARG A 872 -9.60 -10.72 15.13
C ARG A 872 -9.72 -9.18 15.25
N PRO A 873 -8.60 -8.43 15.27
CA PRO A 873 -8.64 -6.96 15.27
C PRO A 873 -9.39 -6.37 14.08
N ASP A 874 -10.08 -5.26 14.32
CA ASP A 874 -10.79 -4.51 13.28
C ASP A 874 -9.84 -3.97 12.19
N ARG A 875 -10.37 -3.68 11.00
CA ARG A 875 -9.54 -3.24 9.87
C ARG A 875 -8.63 -2.06 10.21
N ARG A 876 -9.12 -1.03 10.91
CA ARG A 876 -8.30 0.16 11.22
C ARG A 876 -7.13 -0.22 12.11
N THR A 877 -7.33 -1.07 13.11
CA THR A 877 -6.24 -1.59 13.94
C THR A 877 -5.19 -2.34 13.12
N ARG A 878 -5.61 -3.14 12.13
CA ARG A 878 -4.69 -3.88 11.27
C ARG A 878 -3.85 -2.95 10.39
N GLU A 879 -4.45 -1.93 9.79
CA GLU A 879 -3.67 -0.93 9.02
C GLU A 879 -2.72 -0.14 9.95
N VAL A 880 -3.18 0.30 11.13
CA VAL A 880 -2.34 1.01 12.13
C VAL A 880 -1.14 0.16 12.53
N GLN A 881 -1.36 -1.14 12.79
CA GLN A 881 -0.28 -2.06 13.19
C GLN A 881 0.72 -2.25 12.04
N ALA A 882 0.26 -2.58 10.83
CA ALA A 882 1.12 -2.78 9.68
C ALA A 882 1.91 -1.51 9.28
N GLU A 883 1.27 -0.33 9.27
CA GLU A 883 1.93 0.95 8.94
C GLU A 883 2.95 1.35 10.02
N SER A 884 2.64 1.17 11.30
CA SER A 884 3.56 1.47 12.40
C SER A 884 4.78 0.55 12.42
N ILE A 885 4.59 -0.72 12.08
CA ILE A 885 5.69 -1.68 11.90
C ILE A 885 6.54 -1.26 10.70
N ALA A 886 5.93 -1.01 9.53
CA ALA A 886 6.63 -0.61 8.32
C ALA A 886 7.46 0.66 8.51
N TYR A 887 6.88 1.69 9.11
CA TYR A 887 7.60 2.91 9.50
C TYR A 887 8.78 2.61 10.43
N THR A 888 8.59 1.79 11.47
CA THR A 888 9.64 1.49 12.46
C THR A 888 10.83 0.76 11.83
N VAL A 889 10.57 -0.21 10.96
CA VAL A 889 11.61 -0.96 10.23
C VAL A 889 12.30 -0.05 9.21
N CYS A 890 11.55 0.74 8.42
CA CYS A 890 12.14 1.71 7.48
C CYS A 890 13.05 2.72 8.20
N GLN A 891 12.56 3.27 9.32
CA GLN A 891 13.29 4.23 10.15
C GLN A 891 14.52 3.62 10.85
N HIS A 892 14.59 2.28 11.01
CA HIS A 892 15.79 1.60 11.50
C HIS A 892 16.92 1.61 10.46
N TYR A 893 16.62 1.23 9.20
CA TYR A 893 17.60 1.20 8.11
C TYR A 893 17.89 2.58 7.48
N GLY A 894 17.26 3.64 7.97
CA GLY A 894 17.46 5.01 7.50
C GLY A 894 16.78 5.34 6.16
N LEU A 895 15.84 4.50 5.72
CA LEU A 895 14.98 4.78 4.56
C LEU A 895 14.11 6.03 4.84
N ASP A 896 13.81 6.82 3.81
CA ASP A 896 13.02 8.04 4.01
C ASP A 896 11.56 7.72 4.39
N THR A 897 11.19 8.13 5.60
CA THR A 897 9.85 8.00 6.18
C THR A 897 9.09 9.32 6.27
N SER A 898 9.41 10.29 5.41
CA SER A 898 8.72 11.57 5.26
C SER A 898 7.22 11.38 5.01
N ASP A 899 6.84 10.56 4.03
CA ASP A 899 5.45 10.32 3.57
C ASP A 899 4.49 9.77 4.64
N TYR A 900 5.00 9.00 5.61
CA TYR A 900 4.17 8.32 6.62
C TYR A 900 3.47 9.33 7.56
N SER A 901 2.14 9.27 7.63
CA SER A 901 1.32 10.26 8.34
C SER A 901 0.33 9.63 9.32
N PHE A 902 0.74 9.54 10.59
CA PHE A 902 -0.05 8.98 11.69
C PHE A 902 -1.16 9.91 12.22
N GLY A 903 -1.64 10.88 11.42
CA GLY A 903 -2.68 11.84 11.83
C GLY A 903 -4.00 11.17 12.25
N TYR A 904 -4.32 10.02 11.68
CA TYR A 904 -5.50 9.23 12.02
C TYR A 904 -5.39 8.47 13.36
N VAL A 905 -4.20 8.34 13.96
CA VAL A 905 -3.96 7.49 15.14
C VAL A 905 -4.70 8.00 16.37
N ALA A 906 -4.85 9.31 16.53
CA ALA A 906 -5.71 9.91 17.55
C ALA A 906 -7.15 9.38 17.45
N GLY A 907 -7.73 9.40 16.25
CA GLY A 907 -9.07 8.89 15.95
C GLY A 907 -9.19 7.36 16.03
N TRP A 908 -8.11 6.61 15.76
CA TRP A 908 -8.07 5.16 16.01
C TRP A 908 -8.08 4.85 17.52
N SER A 909 -7.42 5.66 18.35
CA SER A 909 -7.38 5.46 19.80
C SER A 909 -8.67 5.85 20.53
N ALA A 910 -9.49 6.71 19.91
CA ALA A 910 -10.68 7.28 20.51
C ALA A 910 -11.75 6.21 20.83
N GLY A 911 -12.00 6.01 22.12
CA GLY A 911 -13.03 5.08 22.62
C GLY A 911 -12.54 3.66 22.94
N ARG A 912 -11.28 3.33 22.64
CA ARG A 912 -10.61 2.09 23.10
C ARG A 912 -10.19 2.20 24.56
N ASP A 913 -9.95 1.05 25.20
CA ASP A 913 -9.38 1.03 26.56
C ASP A 913 -7.85 0.96 26.57
N LEU A 914 -7.24 1.30 27.71
CA LEU A 914 -5.78 1.38 27.85
C LEU A 914 -5.08 0.02 27.75
N ALA A 915 -5.77 -1.09 28.04
CA ALA A 915 -5.22 -2.44 27.90
C ALA A 915 -5.23 -2.89 26.44
N GLU A 916 -6.31 -2.62 25.70
CA GLU A 916 -6.40 -2.83 24.25
C GLU A 916 -5.32 -2.04 23.50
N LEU A 917 -5.20 -0.74 23.79
CA LEU A 917 -4.21 0.16 23.20
C LEU A 917 -2.76 -0.28 23.50
N LYS A 918 -2.49 -0.68 24.75
CA LYS A 918 -1.17 -1.19 25.14
C LYS A 918 -0.86 -2.54 24.49
N SER A 919 -1.84 -3.43 24.38
CA SER A 919 -1.70 -4.71 23.66
C SER A 919 -1.25 -4.47 22.22
N SER A 920 -1.95 -3.58 21.50
CA SER A 920 -1.58 -3.19 20.14
C SER A 920 -0.16 -2.64 20.02
N LEU A 921 0.30 -1.85 20.99
CA LEU A 921 1.65 -1.28 20.99
C LEU A 921 2.75 -2.32 21.27
N GLU A 922 2.49 -3.31 22.13
CA GLU A 922 3.41 -4.43 22.33
C GLU A 922 3.42 -5.37 21.11
N THR A 923 2.28 -5.59 20.43
CA THR A 923 2.23 -6.28 19.13
C THR A 923 3.08 -5.58 18.07
N ILE A 924 2.96 -4.25 17.94
CA ILE A 924 3.79 -3.45 17.02
C ILE A 924 5.27 -3.58 17.39
N ARG A 925 5.64 -3.40 18.67
CA ARG A 925 7.04 -3.48 19.10
C ARG A 925 7.65 -4.85 18.86
N SER A 926 7.00 -5.92 19.32
CA SER A 926 7.49 -7.28 19.19
C SER A 926 7.65 -7.70 17.73
N THR A 927 6.67 -7.38 16.87
CA THR A 927 6.74 -7.71 15.44
C THR A 927 7.79 -6.89 14.70
N ALA A 928 7.92 -5.59 14.98
CA ALA A 928 8.99 -4.77 14.42
C ALA A 928 10.38 -5.26 14.88
N ALA A 929 10.52 -5.67 16.14
CA ALA A 929 11.76 -6.26 16.65
C ALA A 929 12.09 -7.62 15.99
N GLU A 930 11.09 -8.47 15.76
CA GLU A 930 11.26 -9.74 15.03
C GLU A 930 11.71 -9.50 13.59
N ILE A 931 11.06 -8.57 12.88
CA ILE A 931 11.40 -8.23 11.50
C ILE A 931 12.82 -7.63 11.42
N ILE A 932 13.17 -6.66 12.27
CA ILE A 932 14.52 -6.06 12.29
C ILE A 932 15.59 -7.13 12.61
N ASN A 933 15.41 -7.95 13.65
CA ASN A 933 16.41 -8.99 13.97
C ASN A 933 16.53 -10.02 12.84
N SER A 934 15.43 -10.40 12.17
CA SER A 934 15.48 -11.33 11.02
C SER A 934 16.17 -10.73 9.80
N ILE A 935 15.90 -9.46 9.46
CA ILE A 935 16.59 -8.76 8.37
C ILE A 935 18.08 -8.62 8.70
N ASP A 936 18.44 -8.20 9.91
CA ASP A 936 19.83 -8.08 10.37
C ASP A 936 20.58 -9.42 10.31
N GLU A 937 19.94 -10.51 10.75
CA GLU A 937 20.50 -11.86 10.67
C GLU A 937 20.70 -12.29 9.20
N HIS A 938 19.72 -12.06 8.32
CA HIS A 938 19.84 -12.40 6.89
C HIS A 938 20.80 -11.49 6.11
N ILE A 939 20.94 -10.21 6.45
CA ILE A 939 21.99 -9.33 5.92
C ILE A 939 23.36 -9.83 6.39
N ALA A 940 23.52 -10.18 7.67
CA ALA A 940 24.76 -10.73 8.19
C ALA A 940 25.09 -12.13 7.61
N GLU A 941 24.10 -12.92 7.21
CA GLU A 941 24.27 -14.14 6.42
C GLU A 941 24.69 -13.82 4.99
N LEU A 942 23.94 -12.98 4.28
CA LEU A 942 24.23 -12.57 2.90
C LEU A 942 25.63 -11.95 2.78
N GLN A 943 26.08 -11.17 3.76
CA GLN A 943 27.44 -10.61 3.80
C GLN A 943 28.51 -11.66 4.13
N LYS A 944 28.20 -12.71 4.89
CA LYS A 944 29.11 -13.87 5.06
C LYS A 944 29.16 -14.74 3.81
N GLU A 945 28.04 -14.94 3.13
CA GLU A 945 27.93 -15.64 1.85
C GLU A 945 28.72 -14.87 0.78
N GLN A 946 28.46 -13.57 0.62
CA GLN A 946 29.22 -12.68 -0.25
C GLN A 946 30.70 -12.57 0.14
N ALA A 947 31.10 -12.69 1.41
CA ALA A 947 32.53 -12.73 1.79
C ALA A 947 33.21 -14.09 1.52
N GLN A 948 32.44 -15.16 1.26
CA GLN A 948 32.94 -16.50 0.93
C GLN A 948 32.92 -16.76 -0.58
N ASP A 949 31.88 -16.30 -1.28
CA ASP A 949 31.77 -16.30 -2.74
C ASP A 949 32.38 -15.03 -3.39
N ALA A 950 32.81 -14.04 -2.59
CA ALA A 950 33.71 -12.98 -3.04
C ALA A 950 34.89 -13.64 -3.73
N PRO A 951 35.18 -13.32 -5.00
CA PRO A 951 36.18 -14.05 -5.73
C PRO A 951 37.56 -13.80 -5.11
N ARG A 952 38.10 -14.84 -4.47
CA ARG A 952 39.47 -15.28 -4.78
C ARG A 952 39.58 -15.20 -6.30
N GLU A 953 40.28 -14.20 -6.82
CA GLU A 953 40.18 -13.83 -8.23
C GLU A 953 40.31 -15.06 -9.13
N LYS A 954 39.19 -15.48 -9.74
CA LYS A 954 39.23 -16.22 -10.99
C LYS A 954 39.61 -15.24 -12.09
N ALA A 955 40.83 -14.70 -11.96
CA ALA A 955 41.56 -14.15 -13.07
C ALA A 955 41.44 -15.15 -14.22
N ALA A 956 40.84 -14.72 -15.33
CA ALA A 956 40.77 -15.54 -16.54
C ALA A 956 42.18 -16.10 -16.79
N MET A 957 42.32 -17.42 -16.92
CA MET A 957 43.57 -18.13 -16.66
C MET A 957 44.65 -17.77 -17.69
N GLN A 958 45.34 -16.65 -17.46
CA GLN A 958 46.44 -16.15 -18.28
C GLN A 958 47.53 -17.22 -18.27
N GLU A 959 47.88 -17.77 -19.43
CA GLU A 959 48.87 -18.84 -19.55
C GLU A 959 50.27 -18.33 -19.18
N TYR A 960 50.61 -18.46 -17.89
CA TYR A 960 51.92 -18.10 -17.37
C TYR A 960 53.00 -19.04 -17.93
N ILE A 961 53.97 -18.47 -18.63
CA ILE A 961 55.14 -19.20 -19.14
C ILE A 961 56.19 -19.22 -18.04
N TYR A 962 56.36 -20.36 -17.37
CA TYR A 962 57.40 -20.52 -16.36
C TYR A 962 58.78 -20.72 -16.99
N LYS A 963 59.83 -20.14 -16.39
CA LYS A 963 61.23 -20.33 -16.80
C LYS A 963 62.15 -20.55 -15.60
N ILE A 964 63.22 -21.31 -15.82
CA ILE A 964 64.31 -21.47 -14.86
C ILE A 964 65.51 -20.71 -15.38
N GLU A 965 66.01 -19.77 -14.58
CA GLU A 965 67.16 -18.94 -14.93
C GLU A 965 68.27 -19.09 -13.87
N ALA A 966 69.51 -18.81 -14.27
CA ALA A 966 70.66 -18.91 -13.37
C ALA A 966 70.70 -17.67 -12.47
N ASN A 967 70.79 -17.87 -11.15
CA ASN A 967 70.81 -16.80 -10.17
C ASN A 967 72.17 -16.07 -10.22
N PRO A 968 72.24 -14.80 -10.67
CA PRO A 968 73.52 -14.10 -10.84
C PRO A 968 74.12 -13.63 -9.50
N ARG A 969 73.40 -13.80 -8.37
CA ARG A 969 73.81 -13.32 -7.04
C ARG A 969 74.55 -14.35 -6.19
N THR A 970 74.69 -15.59 -6.66
CA THR A 970 75.29 -16.71 -5.90
C THR A 970 76.03 -17.70 -6.80
N THR A 971 77.04 -18.36 -6.25
CA THR A 971 77.78 -19.46 -6.89
C THR A 971 77.64 -20.78 -6.14
N GLY A 972 76.81 -20.85 -5.09
CA GLY A 972 76.52 -22.09 -4.35
C GLY A 972 75.46 -22.93 -5.07
N ASP A 973 75.68 -24.24 -5.18
CA ASP A 973 74.80 -25.14 -5.97
C ASP A 973 73.36 -25.25 -5.45
N ASN A 974 73.13 -24.94 -4.16
CA ASN A 974 71.80 -24.99 -3.57
C ASN A 974 70.88 -23.85 -4.05
N ASP A 975 71.39 -22.64 -4.33
CA ASP A 975 70.58 -21.45 -4.68
C ASP A 975 70.80 -20.97 -6.13
N ARG A 976 71.49 -21.81 -6.91
CA ARG A 976 72.11 -21.48 -8.20
C ARG A 976 71.12 -21.12 -9.30
N PHE A 977 69.85 -21.48 -9.13
CA PHE A 977 68.78 -21.25 -10.09
C PHE A 977 67.55 -20.67 -9.41
N PHE A 978 66.74 -19.94 -10.16
CA PHE A 978 65.44 -19.48 -9.72
C PHE A 978 64.37 -19.77 -10.77
N LEU A 979 63.15 -19.99 -10.30
CA LEU A 979 61.96 -20.29 -11.08
C LEU A 979 61.10 -19.02 -11.12
N GLN A 980 60.84 -18.48 -12.31
CA GLN A 980 60.12 -17.22 -12.52
C GLN A 980 58.95 -17.39 -13.49
N ALA A 981 57.82 -16.76 -13.18
CA ALA A 981 56.64 -16.70 -14.04
C ALA A 981 56.75 -15.54 -15.05
N TYR A 982 56.22 -15.73 -16.26
CA TYR A 982 56.13 -14.70 -17.30
C TYR A 982 54.72 -14.64 -17.89
N LEU A 983 54.23 -13.42 -18.12
CA LEU A 983 52.92 -13.17 -18.75
C LEU A 983 53.08 -12.88 -20.25
N PRO A 984 52.50 -13.68 -21.16
CA PRO A 984 52.51 -13.36 -22.59
C PRO A 984 51.68 -12.10 -22.88
N GLN A 985 52.13 -11.29 -23.85
CA GLN A 985 51.38 -10.15 -24.38
C GLN A 985 51.17 -10.32 -25.89
N GLU A 986 50.08 -9.76 -26.42
CA GLU A 986 49.68 -9.86 -27.83
C GLU A 986 50.77 -9.39 -28.82
N ASN A 987 51.65 -8.50 -28.38
CA ASN A 987 52.81 -8.00 -29.15
C ASN A 987 53.96 -9.02 -29.31
N GLY A 988 53.81 -10.26 -28.82
CA GLY A 988 54.81 -11.32 -28.91
C GLY A 988 55.96 -11.22 -27.91
N ARG A 989 55.90 -10.29 -26.94
CA ARG A 989 56.83 -10.20 -25.81
C ARG A 989 56.16 -10.69 -24.55
N ALA A 990 56.95 -11.27 -23.64
CA ALA A 990 56.46 -11.69 -22.33
C ALA A 990 56.90 -10.69 -21.26
N LYS A 991 55.96 -10.23 -20.43
CA LYS A 991 56.20 -9.40 -19.25
C LYS A 991 56.80 -10.29 -18.15
N ILE A 992 57.88 -9.82 -17.52
CA ILE A 992 58.50 -10.49 -16.37
C ILE A 992 57.53 -10.43 -15.19
N GLY A 993 57.28 -11.58 -14.55
CA GLY A 993 56.48 -11.71 -13.33
C GLY A 993 57.32 -12.20 -12.14
N ASP A 994 56.66 -12.81 -11.16
CA ASP A 994 57.26 -13.16 -9.88
C ASP A 994 58.27 -14.32 -9.94
N VAL A 995 59.32 -14.23 -9.11
CA VAL A 995 60.14 -15.38 -8.73
C VAL A 995 59.36 -16.18 -7.69
N LEU A 996 59.15 -17.47 -7.96
CA LEU A 996 58.32 -18.37 -7.16
C LEU A 996 59.15 -19.24 -6.21
N TYR A 997 60.37 -19.59 -6.61
CA TYR A 997 61.28 -20.46 -5.85
C TYR A 997 62.73 -20.16 -6.26
N ILE A 998 63.65 -20.19 -5.31
CA ILE A 998 65.11 -20.16 -5.55
C ILE A 998 65.68 -21.46 -5.00
N GLY A 999 66.47 -22.17 -5.79
CA GLY A 999 67.03 -23.43 -5.34
C GLY A 999 67.85 -24.19 -6.40
N SER A 1000 67.97 -25.50 -6.19
CA SER A 1000 68.70 -26.38 -7.11
C SER A 1000 67.95 -26.58 -8.42
N LEU A 1001 68.67 -26.81 -9.51
CA LEU A 1001 68.08 -27.04 -10.85
C LEU A 1001 67.09 -28.23 -10.87
N ALA A 1002 67.33 -29.24 -10.04
CA ALA A 1002 66.44 -30.40 -9.94
C ALA A 1002 65.09 -30.01 -9.35
N LYS A 1003 65.07 -29.31 -8.20
CA LYS A 1003 63.82 -28.91 -7.54
C LYS A 1003 63.07 -27.83 -8.32
N CYS A 1004 63.79 -26.90 -8.95
CA CYS A 1004 63.18 -25.93 -9.87
C CYS A 1004 62.44 -26.60 -11.04
N ARG A 1005 62.99 -27.71 -11.59
CA ARG A 1005 62.33 -28.48 -12.67
C ARG A 1005 61.14 -29.28 -12.19
N GLU A 1006 61.21 -29.84 -10.99
CA GLU A 1006 60.10 -30.56 -10.36
C GLU A 1006 58.89 -29.64 -10.15
N LEU A 1007 59.10 -28.47 -9.52
CA LEU A 1007 58.06 -27.48 -9.26
C LEU A 1007 57.51 -26.87 -10.56
N MET A 1008 58.37 -26.60 -11.54
CA MET A 1008 57.95 -26.24 -12.91
C MET A 1008 57.09 -27.32 -13.57
N GLY A 1009 57.35 -28.60 -13.31
CA GLY A 1009 56.56 -29.71 -13.82
C GLY A 1009 55.10 -29.62 -13.36
N GLY A 1010 54.89 -29.54 -12.04
CA GLY A 1010 53.55 -29.41 -11.45
C GLY A 1010 52.83 -28.13 -11.87
N LEU A 1011 53.53 -27.00 -11.93
CA LEU A 1011 52.99 -25.71 -12.41
C LEU A 1011 52.51 -25.77 -13.88
N ASN A 1012 53.23 -26.49 -14.76
CA ASN A 1012 52.83 -26.68 -16.15
C ASN A 1012 51.72 -27.74 -16.32
N ALA A 1013 51.61 -28.69 -15.38
CA ALA A 1013 50.58 -29.73 -15.39
C ALA A 1013 49.25 -29.29 -14.74
N GLY A 1014 49.25 -28.16 -14.03
CA GLY A 1014 48.12 -27.72 -13.19
C GLY A 1014 48.01 -28.46 -11.85
N GLU A 1015 49.04 -29.24 -11.48
CA GLU A 1015 49.12 -30.01 -10.22
C GLU A 1015 49.61 -29.17 -9.03
N LEU A 1016 50.17 -27.97 -9.29
CA LEU A 1016 50.63 -27.01 -8.29
C LEU A 1016 50.27 -25.59 -8.74
N THR A 1017 49.87 -24.74 -7.79
CA THR A 1017 49.67 -23.30 -8.01
C THR A 1017 50.93 -22.49 -7.65
N GLN A 1018 50.99 -21.24 -8.13
CA GLN A 1018 52.07 -20.31 -7.78
C GLN A 1018 52.11 -19.97 -6.28
N GLY A 1019 50.96 -20.03 -5.60
CA GLY A 1019 50.85 -19.83 -4.14
C GLY A 1019 51.49 -20.98 -3.37
N GLU A 1020 51.11 -22.22 -3.67
CA GLU A 1020 51.66 -23.42 -3.01
C GLU A 1020 53.17 -23.55 -3.22
N VAL A 1021 53.70 -23.18 -4.39
CA VAL A 1021 55.15 -23.18 -4.64
C VAL A 1021 55.88 -22.15 -3.75
N LYS A 1022 55.30 -20.97 -3.52
CA LYS A 1022 55.84 -19.97 -2.59
C LYS A 1022 55.70 -20.42 -1.12
N GLU A 1023 54.59 -21.06 -0.75
CA GLU A 1023 54.35 -21.57 0.60
C GLU A 1023 55.29 -22.75 0.94
N LEU A 1024 55.56 -23.64 -0.02
CA LEU A 1024 56.58 -24.68 0.07
C LEU A 1024 58.00 -24.10 0.18
N TYR A 1025 58.26 -22.93 -0.41
CA TYR A 1025 59.54 -22.23 -0.24
C TYR A 1025 59.66 -21.62 1.18
N ALA A 1026 58.60 -21.00 1.69
CA ALA A 1026 58.56 -20.45 3.04
C ALA A 1026 58.76 -21.55 4.11
N LYS A 1027 57.98 -22.64 4.04
CA LYS A 1027 58.11 -23.79 4.95
C LYS A 1027 59.47 -24.49 4.88
N ALA A 1028 60.15 -24.42 3.73
CA ALA A 1028 61.52 -24.91 3.60
C ALA A 1028 62.57 -24.01 4.28
N GLN A 1029 62.25 -22.74 4.58
CA GLN A 1029 63.08 -21.86 5.40
C GLN A 1029 62.70 -21.93 6.89
N GLU A 1030 61.41 -22.04 7.22
CA GLU A 1030 60.94 -22.27 8.60
C GLU A 1030 61.51 -23.56 9.20
N ALA A 1031 61.75 -24.58 8.37
CA ALA A 1031 62.39 -25.83 8.78
C ALA A 1031 63.87 -25.70 9.21
N GLU A 1032 64.52 -24.54 9.04
CA GLU A 1032 65.86 -24.25 9.59
C GLU A 1032 65.83 -23.48 10.93
N ALA A 1033 64.64 -23.15 11.46
CA ALA A 1033 64.46 -22.20 12.57
C ALA A 1033 64.43 -22.80 14.00
N ASP A 1034 64.92 -24.04 14.19
CA ASP A 1034 64.99 -24.69 15.52
C ASP A 1034 66.18 -24.17 16.36
N LYS A 1035 66.11 -22.89 16.76
CA LYS A 1035 67.17 -22.16 17.49
C LYS A 1035 66.58 -21.10 18.43
N ASP A 1036 67.19 -20.94 19.61
CA ASP A 1036 66.92 -19.80 20.50
C ASP A 1036 67.29 -18.47 19.79
N THR A 1037 66.38 -17.50 19.79
CA THR A 1037 66.53 -16.20 19.11
C THR A 1037 66.01 -15.04 19.95
N PHE A 1038 66.37 -13.81 19.59
CA PHE A 1038 65.74 -12.60 20.10
C PHE A 1038 65.37 -11.66 18.96
N SER A 1039 64.28 -10.92 19.15
CA SER A 1039 63.69 -10.03 18.16
C SER A 1039 63.39 -8.66 18.77
N ILE A 1040 63.70 -7.58 18.04
CA ILE A 1040 63.50 -6.20 18.48
C ILE A 1040 62.40 -5.56 17.64
N TYR A 1041 61.39 -5.06 18.33
CA TYR A 1041 60.23 -4.39 17.78
C TYR A 1041 60.26 -2.90 18.19
N GLN A 1042 60.07 -2.00 17.25
CA GLN A 1042 60.00 -0.54 17.49
C GLN A 1042 58.69 0.02 16.91
N LEU A 1043 58.20 1.14 17.45
CA LEU A 1043 56.93 1.73 17.01
C LEU A 1043 57.00 2.21 15.55
N LYS A 1044 55.98 1.88 14.75
CA LYS A 1044 55.85 2.30 13.34
C LYS A 1044 55.91 3.82 13.18
N GLN A 1045 56.50 4.31 12.09
CA GLN A 1045 56.61 5.76 11.84
C GLN A 1045 55.36 6.34 11.16
N GLY A 1046 54.37 6.73 11.95
CA GLY A 1046 53.19 7.52 11.55
C GLY A 1046 52.74 8.49 12.65
N ASP A 1047 51.70 9.29 12.42
CA ASP A 1047 51.13 10.14 13.50
C ASP A 1047 50.35 9.32 14.54
N GLU A 1048 49.77 8.18 14.13
CA GLU A 1048 49.02 7.23 14.98
C GLU A 1048 49.82 6.77 16.21
N THR A 1049 51.12 6.50 16.06
CA THR A 1049 51.98 6.04 17.17
C THR A 1049 52.63 7.19 17.95
N ARG A 1050 52.41 8.46 17.57
CA ARG A 1050 53.14 9.62 18.11
C ARG A 1050 53.06 9.70 19.63
N ASP A 1051 51.88 9.49 20.18
CA ASP A 1051 51.59 9.67 21.62
C ASP A 1051 51.94 8.43 22.47
N PHE A 1052 52.51 7.39 21.85
CA PHE A 1052 53.07 6.20 22.51
C PHE A 1052 54.60 6.29 22.67
N ARG A 1053 55.27 7.16 21.88
CA ARG A 1053 56.75 7.20 21.80
C ARG A 1053 57.38 7.76 23.08
N PHE A 1054 58.35 7.02 23.61
CA PHE A 1054 59.09 7.33 24.84
C PHE A 1054 58.22 7.41 26.12
N GLU A 1055 57.01 6.87 26.09
CA GLU A 1055 56.07 6.92 27.22
C GLU A 1055 56.31 5.73 28.18
N PRO A 1056 56.65 5.95 29.47
CA PRO A 1056 56.76 4.87 30.46
C PRO A 1056 55.48 4.03 30.57
N TYR A 1057 55.64 2.73 30.79
CA TYR A 1057 54.54 1.77 30.73
C TYR A 1057 53.41 2.10 31.73
N ASP A 1058 53.76 2.61 32.92
CA ASP A 1058 52.77 3.02 33.93
C ASP A 1058 51.92 4.23 33.49
N ARG A 1059 52.44 5.12 32.63
CA ARG A 1059 51.64 6.22 32.08
C ARG A 1059 50.86 5.79 30.85
N LEU A 1060 51.41 4.90 30.03
CA LEU A 1060 50.71 4.25 28.92
C LEU A 1060 49.47 3.49 29.44
N GLN A 1061 49.61 2.69 30.50
CA GLN A 1061 48.48 2.08 31.21
C GLN A 1061 47.54 3.11 31.84
N ALA A 1062 48.04 4.18 32.47
CA ALA A 1062 47.19 5.21 33.07
C ALA A 1062 46.40 6.04 32.05
N ALA A 1063 46.84 6.09 30.79
CA ALA A 1063 46.10 6.65 29.66
C ALA A 1063 45.03 5.69 29.09
N GLY A 1064 44.99 4.44 29.55
CA GLY A 1064 44.09 3.39 29.03
C GLY A 1064 44.60 2.67 27.78
N ASN A 1065 45.87 2.88 27.42
CA ASN A 1065 46.50 2.24 26.27
C ASN A 1065 47.10 0.88 26.67
N VAL A 1066 47.35 0.03 25.66
CA VAL A 1066 48.02 -1.29 25.79
C VAL A 1066 49.13 -1.42 24.74
N VAL A 1067 50.10 -2.29 25.00
CA VAL A 1067 51.24 -2.52 24.10
C VAL A 1067 50.84 -3.49 22.98
N ASP A 1068 50.01 -3.01 22.06
CA ASP A 1068 49.51 -3.80 20.93
C ASP A 1068 50.59 -4.00 19.85
N LYS A 1069 50.92 -5.26 19.53
CA LYS A 1069 51.91 -5.69 18.53
C LYS A 1069 51.66 -5.10 17.13
N THR A 1070 50.41 -4.74 16.78
CA THR A 1070 50.08 -4.13 15.49
C THR A 1070 50.65 -2.72 15.31
N ASN A 1071 50.95 -1.99 16.39
CA ASN A 1071 51.60 -0.68 16.36
C ASN A 1071 53.11 -0.74 16.11
N TYR A 1072 53.70 -1.94 16.09
CA TYR A 1072 55.12 -2.17 16.02
C TYR A 1072 55.57 -2.76 14.68
N GLU A 1073 56.83 -2.54 14.35
CA GLU A 1073 57.54 -3.15 13.22
C GLU A 1073 58.70 -3.99 13.77
N LEU A 1074 58.93 -5.18 13.19
CA LEU A 1074 60.07 -6.04 13.52
C LEU A 1074 61.32 -5.50 12.83
N VAL A 1075 62.20 -4.85 13.59
CA VAL A 1075 63.36 -4.11 13.03
C VAL A 1075 64.66 -4.92 13.08
N TYR A 1076 64.71 -5.99 13.89
CA TYR A 1076 65.85 -6.89 14.00
C TYR A 1076 65.47 -8.26 14.57
N SER A 1077 66.16 -9.31 14.14
CA SER A 1077 66.11 -10.63 14.79
C SER A 1077 67.46 -11.35 14.63
N ALA A 1078 67.90 -12.10 15.64
CA ALA A 1078 69.14 -12.88 15.61
C ALA A 1078 69.18 -14.03 16.63
N GLU A 1079 70.12 -14.96 16.45
CA GLU A 1079 70.42 -16.04 17.40
C GLU A 1079 70.76 -15.49 18.80
N LEU A 1080 70.19 -16.11 19.83
CA LEU A 1080 70.33 -15.71 21.22
C LEU A 1080 71.42 -16.55 21.91
N THR A 1081 72.61 -15.97 22.06
CA THR A 1081 73.75 -16.67 22.66
C THR A 1081 73.46 -17.11 24.11
N PRO A 1082 73.71 -18.38 24.50
CA PRO A 1082 73.41 -18.87 25.84
C PRO A 1082 74.05 -18.02 26.95
N GLY A 1083 73.21 -17.50 27.85
CA GLY A 1083 73.64 -16.60 28.95
C GLY A 1083 73.57 -15.09 28.65
N THR A 1084 73.07 -14.68 27.48
CA THR A 1084 72.82 -13.25 27.17
C THR A 1084 71.61 -12.75 27.97
N SER A 1085 71.76 -11.63 28.68
CA SER A 1085 70.69 -10.93 29.39
C SER A 1085 69.99 -9.87 28.54
N LEU A 1086 68.84 -9.36 29.01
CA LEU A 1086 68.18 -8.19 28.40
C LEU A 1086 69.10 -6.95 28.45
N GLU A 1087 69.89 -6.80 29.53
CA GLU A 1087 70.88 -5.74 29.69
C GLU A 1087 72.05 -5.85 28.70
N ASP A 1088 72.47 -7.07 28.32
CA ASP A 1088 73.45 -7.29 27.26
C ASP A 1088 72.89 -6.88 25.88
N ILE A 1089 71.60 -7.17 25.63
CA ILE A 1089 70.88 -6.71 24.43
C ILE A 1089 70.79 -5.17 24.46
N TYR A 1090 70.36 -4.56 25.58
CA TYR A 1090 70.32 -3.11 25.74
C TYR A 1090 71.66 -2.46 25.41
N THR A 1091 72.75 -3.01 25.94
CA THR A 1091 74.11 -2.53 25.74
C THR A 1091 74.53 -2.65 24.27
N ARG A 1092 74.26 -3.79 23.63
CA ARG A 1092 74.57 -4.03 22.21
C ARG A 1092 73.83 -3.08 21.28
N PHE A 1093 72.55 -2.78 21.55
CA PHE A 1093 71.73 -1.88 20.73
C PHE A 1093 71.70 -0.41 21.23
N ASN A 1094 72.68 -0.03 22.06
CA ASN A 1094 72.96 1.37 22.41
C ASN A 1094 74.45 1.76 22.25
N ILE A 1095 75.38 0.80 22.28
CA ILE A 1095 76.84 1.06 22.23
C ILE A 1095 77.49 0.40 21.00
N ASP A 1096 77.31 -0.91 20.83
CA ASP A 1096 78.00 -1.72 19.80
C ASP A 1096 77.02 -2.31 18.77
N HIS A 1097 76.33 -1.41 18.05
CA HIS A 1097 75.26 -1.77 17.11
C HIS A 1097 75.73 -2.77 16.03
N PRO A 1098 74.95 -3.83 15.72
CA PRO A 1098 75.19 -4.68 14.55
C PRO A 1098 75.17 -3.88 13.23
N LYS A 1099 76.02 -4.23 12.26
CA LYS A 1099 76.15 -3.50 10.97
C LYS A 1099 74.91 -3.62 10.09
N ASP A 1100 74.19 -4.71 10.29
CA ASP A 1100 72.94 -5.14 9.71
C ASP A 1100 71.73 -4.46 10.37
N PHE A 1101 71.82 -4.00 11.62
CA PHE A 1101 70.75 -3.26 12.30
C PHE A 1101 70.37 -1.96 11.54
N LYS A 1102 69.08 -1.65 11.46
CA LYS A 1102 68.53 -0.46 10.75
C LYS A 1102 67.61 0.40 11.62
N GLY A 1103 67.28 -0.04 12.83
CA GLY A 1103 66.47 0.70 13.78
C GLY A 1103 67.22 1.83 14.49
N HIS A 1104 66.51 2.55 15.37
CA HIS A 1104 67.15 3.46 16.31
C HIS A 1104 67.69 2.70 17.53
N SER A 1105 68.57 3.34 18.31
CA SER A 1105 69.05 2.77 19.58
C SER A 1105 67.88 2.38 20.48
N LEU A 1106 68.03 1.28 21.22
CA LEU A 1106 66.96 0.66 22.00
C LEU A 1106 66.55 1.58 23.16
N SER A 1107 65.28 1.98 23.17
CA SER A 1107 64.78 3.15 23.90
C SER A 1107 63.41 2.91 24.52
N VAL A 1108 62.97 3.80 25.43
CA VAL A 1108 61.64 3.70 26.05
C VAL A 1108 60.56 3.62 24.96
N SER A 1109 59.59 2.71 25.13
CA SER A 1109 58.57 2.30 24.15
C SER A 1109 58.95 1.26 23.08
N ASP A 1110 60.20 0.80 23.02
CA ASP A 1110 60.58 -0.39 22.24
C ASP A 1110 60.22 -1.70 22.99
N VAL A 1111 60.09 -2.81 22.27
CA VAL A 1111 59.83 -4.16 22.84
C VAL A 1111 60.87 -5.16 22.35
N VAL A 1112 61.41 -5.95 23.28
CA VAL A 1112 62.30 -7.09 23.00
C VAL A 1112 61.56 -8.39 23.26
N VAL A 1113 61.48 -9.28 22.27
CA VAL A 1113 60.97 -10.64 22.42
C VAL A 1113 62.13 -11.62 22.46
N LEU A 1114 62.14 -12.51 23.45
CA LEU A 1114 63.08 -13.63 23.57
C LEU A 1114 62.34 -14.92 23.22
N HIS A 1115 62.86 -15.69 22.27
CA HIS A 1115 62.44 -17.06 22.00
C HIS A 1115 63.46 -18.01 22.64
N GLN A 1116 63.06 -18.71 23.69
CA GLN A 1116 63.92 -19.65 24.43
C GLN A 1116 63.20 -20.97 24.71
N ASN A 1117 63.82 -22.10 24.36
CA ASN A 1117 63.29 -23.44 24.62
C ASN A 1117 61.85 -23.68 24.10
N GLY A 1118 61.46 -23.00 23.00
CA GLY A 1118 60.09 -23.05 22.46
C GLY A 1118 59.06 -22.22 23.24
N GLN A 1119 59.49 -21.23 24.03
CA GLN A 1119 58.64 -20.25 24.69
C GLN A 1119 59.06 -18.82 24.33
N ASP A 1120 58.09 -17.98 24.01
CA ASP A 1120 58.28 -16.55 23.81
C ASP A 1120 58.07 -15.78 25.12
N ALA A 1121 58.92 -14.79 25.40
CA ALA A 1121 58.73 -13.80 26.46
C ALA A 1121 58.97 -12.39 25.91
N ALA A 1122 58.04 -11.45 26.16
CA ALA A 1122 58.09 -10.09 25.62
C ALA A 1122 58.32 -9.06 26.72
N HIS A 1123 59.23 -8.13 26.46
CA HIS A 1123 59.73 -7.16 27.44
C HIS A 1123 59.74 -5.74 26.86
N TYR A 1124 58.87 -4.88 27.39
CA TYR A 1124 58.80 -3.46 27.09
C TYR A 1124 59.96 -2.73 27.76
N VAL A 1125 60.65 -1.86 27.01
CA VAL A 1125 61.71 -0.99 27.51
C VAL A 1125 61.07 0.20 28.21
N ASP A 1126 61.29 0.31 29.53
CA ASP A 1126 60.80 1.41 30.35
C ASP A 1126 61.95 2.39 30.68
N SER A 1127 61.60 3.56 31.20
CA SER A 1127 62.47 4.58 31.79
C SER A 1127 63.52 4.03 32.78
N PHE A 1128 63.25 2.90 33.44
CA PHE A 1128 64.19 2.18 34.29
C PHE A 1128 64.05 0.65 34.11
N GLY A 1129 64.78 0.09 33.15
CA GLY A 1129 64.83 -1.35 32.90
C GLY A 1129 63.69 -1.86 32.03
N TYR A 1130 63.24 -3.07 32.30
CA TYR A 1130 62.25 -3.78 31.47
C TYR A 1130 60.99 -4.13 32.27
N LYS A 1131 59.83 -4.13 31.59
CA LYS A 1131 58.59 -4.73 32.10
C LYS A 1131 58.11 -5.82 31.17
N GLU A 1132 57.67 -6.93 31.74
CA GLU A 1132 57.11 -8.06 30.99
C GLU A 1132 55.70 -7.72 30.49
N VAL A 1133 55.46 -7.92 29.20
CA VAL A 1133 54.21 -7.53 28.50
C VAL A 1133 53.61 -8.75 27.78
N PRO A 1134 53.04 -9.73 28.51
CA PRO A 1134 52.48 -10.94 27.92
C PRO A 1134 51.31 -10.67 26.96
N GLU A 1135 50.68 -9.50 27.01
CA GLU A 1135 49.71 -9.03 26.01
C GLU A 1135 50.31 -8.89 24.61
N PHE A 1136 51.62 -8.62 24.47
CA PHE A 1136 52.30 -8.48 23.18
C PHE A 1136 52.44 -9.82 22.43
N LEU A 1137 52.30 -10.95 23.13
CA LEU A 1137 52.45 -12.30 22.57
C LEU A 1137 51.12 -13.01 22.37
N GLN A 1138 50.01 -12.42 22.80
CA GLN A 1138 48.68 -12.93 22.50
C GLN A 1138 48.39 -12.65 21.04
N GLU A 1139 48.40 -13.70 20.21
CA GLU A 1139 47.65 -13.64 18.95
C GLU A 1139 46.22 -13.24 19.27
N GLN A 1140 45.65 -12.33 18.49
CA GLN A 1140 44.23 -12.03 18.58
C GLN A 1140 43.45 -13.25 18.11
N THR A 1141 43.14 -14.15 19.04
CA THR A 1141 42.19 -15.24 18.81
C THR A 1141 40.95 -14.65 18.17
N GLN A 1142 40.54 -15.19 17.02
CA GLN A 1142 39.30 -14.75 16.37
C GLN A 1142 38.19 -14.74 17.41
N GLN A 1143 37.56 -13.58 17.60
CA GLN A 1143 36.51 -13.43 18.60
C GLN A 1143 35.46 -14.52 18.35
N PRO A 1144 35.08 -15.33 19.37
CA PRO A 1144 34.06 -16.35 19.23
C PRO A 1144 32.70 -15.66 19.04
N GLU A 1145 32.42 -15.36 17.78
CA GLU A 1145 31.28 -14.62 17.24
C GLU A 1145 31.17 -13.16 17.72
N LYS A 1146 30.92 -12.24 16.78
CA LYS A 1146 30.50 -10.86 17.10
C LYS A 1146 29.04 -10.86 17.57
N ILE A 1147 28.76 -11.44 18.73
CA ILE A 1147 27.61 -11.00 19.52
C ILE A 1147 27.88 -9.53 19.84
N ASN A 1148 27.00 -8.65 19.36
CA ASN A 1148 27.15 -7.20 19.54
C ASN A 1148 27.29 -6.89 21.04
N PRO A 1149 28.38 -6.24 21.53
CA PRO A 1149 28.54 -5.93 22.95
C PRO A 1149 27.45 -4.98 23.49
N LEU A 1150 26.65 -4.36 22.60
CA LEU A 1150 25.42 -3.68 22.96
C LEU A 1150 24.31 -4.67 23.33
N LYS A 1151 24.00 -5.65 22.47
CA LYS A 1151 22.95 -6.67 22.70
C LYS A 1151 23.19 -7.37 24.05
N HIS A 1152 24.42 -7.80 24.34
CA HIS A 1152 24.77 -8.37 25.65
C HIS A 1152 24.56 -7.38 26.83
N VAL A 1153 24.75 -6.07 26.64
CA VAL A 1153 24.48 -5.05 27.69
C VAL A 1153 22.97 -4.81 27.86
N GLU A 1154 22.19 -4.83 26.78
CA GLU A 1154 20.73 -4.76 26.76
C GLU A 1154 20.14 -5.99 27.49
N ASP A 1155 20.54 -7.21 27.10
CA ASP A 1155 20.22 -8.52 27.71
C ASP A 1155 20.65 -8.66 29.20
N THR A 1156 21.50 -7.75 29.69
CA THR A 1156 21.93 -7.68 31.10
C THR A 1156 21.15 -6.61 31.88
N ILE A 1157 20.51 -5.66 31.19
CA ILE A 1157 19.70 -4.58 31.77
C ILE A 1157 18.21 -4.95 31.79
N GLU A 1158 17.74 -5.76 30.84
CA GLU A 1158 16.40 -6.36 30.77
C GLU A 1158 16.52 -7.89 30.77
N GLN A 1159 15.56 -8.63 31.35
CA GLN A 1159 15.47 -10.09 31.19
C GLN A 1159 14.02 -10.56 31.07
N ASN A 1160 13.74 -11.25 29.95
CA ASN A 1160 12.49 -11.93 29.54
C ASN A 1160 11.29 -11.04 29.17
N ASP A 1161 11.03 -10.92 27.86
CA ASP A 1161 9.90 -10.23 27.20
C ASP A 1161 8.48 -10.51 27.73
N ASN A 1162 8.24 -11.63 28.40
CA ASN A 1162 6.87 -12.15 28.61
C ASN A 1162 6.36 -12.11 30.07
N ASN A 1163 7.08 -11.46 31.00
CA ASN A 1163 6.83 -11.64 32.44
C ASN A 1163 6.41 -10.38 33.22
N PHE A 1164 6.13 -9.26 32.53
CA PHE A 1164 5.69 -8.00 33.18
C PHE A 1164 4.15 -7.90 33.23
N ASP A 1165 3.49 -8.05 32.08
CA ASP A 1165 2.06 -7.77 31.93
C ASP A 1165 1.15 -8.78 32.63
N GLY A 1166 1.51 -10.06 32.63
CA GLY A 1166 0.82 -11.09 33.40
C GLY A 1166 0.89 -10.92 34.92
N ILE A 1167 1.73 -10.02 35.43
CA ILE A 1167 1.97 -9.82 36.88
C ILE A 1167 1.37 -8.51 37.40
N ILE A 1168 1.22 -7.47 36.56
CA ILE A 1168 0.69 -6.17 37.01
C ILE A 1168 -0.82 -6.02 36.74
N ASN A 1169 -1.36 -6.60 35.66
CA ASN A 1169 -2.73 -6.34 35.23
C ASN A 1169 -3.75 -7.45 35.52
N ASN A 1170 -3.38 -8.57 36.17
CA ASN A 1170 -4.25 -9.76 36.26
C ASN A 1170 -4.52 -10.24 37.71
N THR A 1171 -4.96 -9.32 38.59
CA THR A 1171 -5.64 -9.70 39.84
C THR A 1171 -7.14 -9.74 39.58
N PRO A 1172 -7.78 -10.93 39.43
CA PRO A 1172 -9.20 -11.03 39.09
C PRO A 1172 -10.08 -10.45 40.20
N THR A 1173 -11.17 -9.80 39.81
CA THR A 1173 -12.17 -9.26 40.76
C THR A 1173 -12.98 -10.37 41.41
N VAL A 1174 -13.66 -10.04 42.52
CA VAL A 1174 -14.52 -11.00 43.23
C VAL A 1174 -15.68 -11.48 42.35
N ASP A 1175 -16.23 -10.63 41.48
CA ASP A 1175 -17.30 -11.00 40.55
C ASP A 1175 -16.83 -11.95 39.43
N GLU A 1176 -15.61 -11.78 38.91
CA GLU A 1176 -15.01 -12.70 37.94
C GLU A 1176 -14.67 -14.07 38.56
N LEU A 1177 -14.18 -14.08 39.81
CA LEU A 1177 -13.98 -15.31 40.57
C LEU A 1177 -15.32 -16.01 40.88
N GLU A 1178 -16.38 -15.25 41.19
CA GLU A 1178 -17.74 -15.81 41.30
C GLU A 1178 -18.26 -16.35 39.96
N ALA A 1179 -17.95 -15.71 38.83
CA ALA A 1179 -18.33 -16.19 37.50
C ALA A 1179 -17.66 -17.53 37.17
N LYS A 1180 -16.35 -17.67 37.45
CA LYS A 1180 -15.61 -18.93 37.29
C LYS A 1180 -16.13 -20.06 38.18
N VAL A 1181 -16.48 -19.75 39.44
CA VAL A 1181 -17.15 -20.71 40.34
C VAL A 1181 -18.55 -21.10 39.84
N LYS A 1182 -19.31 -20.18 39.22
CA LYS A 1182 -20.61 -20.48 38.57
C LYS A 1182 -20.45 -21.33 37.30
N ALA A 1183 -19.34 -21.20 36.57
CA ALA A 1183 -18.97 -22.07 35.45
C ALA A 1183 -18.47 -23.46 35.90
N GLY A 1184 -18.13 -23.63 37.19
CA GLY A 1184 -17.68 -24.90 37.78
C GLY A 1184 -16.15 -25.05 37.90
N GLU A 1185 -15.38 -23.99 37.65
CA GLU A 1185 -13.93 -23.98 37.78
C GLU A 1185 -13.47 -23.90 39.25
N GLN A 1186 -12.25 -24.38 39.53
CA GLN A 1186 -11.61 -24.22 40.84
C GLN A 1186 -10.77 -22.94 40.90
N ILE A 1187 -11.12 -22.05 41.84
CA ILE A 1187 -10.35 -20.84 42.17
C ILE A 1187 -9.42 -21.06 43.36
N SER A 1188 -8.31 -20.32 43.45
CA SER A 1188 -7.39 -20.40 44.60
C SER A 1188 -7.80 -19.46 45.75
N LEU A 1189 -7.52 -19.92 46.98
CA LEU A 1189 -7.75 -19.16 48.21
C LEU A 1189 -6.82 -17.95 48.37
N VAL A 1190 -5.73 -17.87 47.61
CA VAL A 1190 -4.83 -16.70 47.60
C VAL A 1190 -5.45 -15.61 46.74
N ASP A 1191 -5.85 -15.94 45.52
CA ASP A 1191 -6.43 -15.06 44.51
C ASP A 1191 -7.69 -14.37 45.07
N LEU A 1192 -8.57 -15.16 45.70
CA LEU A 1192 -9.77 -14.64 46.38
C LEU A 1192 -9.42 -13.71 47.56
N ALA A 1193 -8.34 -13.97 48.29
CA ALA A 1193 -7.90 -13.11 49.39
C ALA A 1193 -7.27 -11.80 48.90
N GLU A 1194 -6.62 -11.80 47.74
CA GLU A 1194 -6.05 -10.61 47.10
C GLU A 1194 -7.14 -9.77 46.40
N ALA A 1195 -8.12 -10.39 45.74
CA ALA A 1195 -9.32 -9.74 45.23
C ALA A 1195 -10.11 -9.00 46.35
N ILE A 1196 -10.43 -9.70 47.45
CA ILE A 1196 -11.13 -9.14 48.61
C ILE A 1196 -10.31 -8.02 49.30
N LYS A 1197 -8.98 -8.02 49.15
CA LYS A 1197 -8.10 -6.95 49.64
C LYS A 1197 -8.15 -5.75 48.70
N ALA A 1198 -8.10 -5.95 47.38
CA ALA A 1198 -8.21 -4.89 46.38
C ALA A 1198 -9.55 -4.13 46.51
N ASP A 1199 -10.69 -4.82 46.65
CA ASP A 1199 -11.99 -4.17 46.82
C ASP A 1199 -12.10 -3.37 48.14
N LYS A 1200 -11.44 -3.84 49.22
CA LYS A 1200 -11.33 -3.08 50.48
C LYS A 1200 -10.48 -1.82 50.36
N GLU A 1201 -9.57 -1.76 49.40
CA GLU A 1201 -8.75 -0.58 49.11
C GLU A 1201 -9.46 0.36 48.11
N ARG A 1202 -10.21 -0.17 47.14
CA ARG A 1202 -11.12 0.58 46.24
C ARG A 1202 -12.27 1.27 46.99
N GLY A 1203 -12.79 0.67 48.07
CA GLY A 1203 -13.91 1.17 48.88
C GLY A 1203 -13.69 2.47 49.68
N LYS A 1204 -12.80 3.38 49.24
CA LYS A 1204 -12.54 4.70 49.85
C LYS A 1204 -12.36 5.82 48.81
N GLU A 1205 -13.35 5.99 47.95
CA GLU A 1205 -13.46 7.18 47.11
C GLU A 1205 -13.32 8.48 47.93
N LYS A 1206 -12.56 9.45 47.38
CA LYS A 1206 -12.63 10.85 47.78
C LYS A 1206 -13.27 11.64 46.65
N PRO A 1207 -14.33 12.43 46.90
CA PRO A 1207 -15.12 13.05 45.84
C PRO A 1207 -14.34 14.13 45.09
N SER A 1208 -14.62 14.29 43.80
CA SER A 1208 -13.89 15.19 42.91
C SER A 1208 -13.92 16.67 43.36
N ILE A 1209 -12.87 17.42 43.01
CA ILE A 1209 -12.67 18.80 43.42
C ILE A 1209 -13.83 19.71 43.00
N ARG A 1210 -14.49 19.42 41.87
CA ARG A 1210 -15.65 20.15 41.34
C ARG A 1210 -16.88 20.06 42.27
N ALA A 1211 -17.07 18.93 42.95
CA ALA A 1211 -18.14 18.77 43.95
C ALA A 1211 -17.82 19.53 45.25
N GLN A 1212 -16.55 19.52 45.68
CA GLN A 1212 -16.10 20.22 46.89
C GLN A 1212 -16.27 21.76 46.76
N LEU A 1213 -15.87 22.32 45.60
CA LEU A 1213 -16.03 23.76 45.30
C LEU A 1213 -17.50 24.22 45.26
N LYS A 1214 -18.42 23.37 44.76
CA LYS A 1214 -19.86 23.67 44.75
C LYS A 1214 -20.44 23.67 46.17
N ALA A 1215 -20.04 22.72 47.01
CA ALA A 1215 -20.46 22.65 48.41
C ALA A 1215 -19.98 23.85 49.26
N ASP A 1216 -18.76 24.32 49.05
CA ASP A 1216 -18.22 25.45 49.85
C ASP A 1216 -18.72 26.83 49.40
N LYS A 1217 -19.10 27.02 48.11
CA LYS A 1217 -19.89 28.20 47.70
C LYS A 1217 -21.26 28.26 48.41
N GLU A 1218 -21.96 27.14 48.57
CA GLU A 1218 -23.22 27.12 49.34
C GLU A 1218 -23.01 27.36 50.85
N ARG A 1219 -21.94 26.80 51.43
CA ARG A 1219 -21.64 26.95 52.87
C ARG A 1219 -21.22 28.36 53.26
N THR A 1220 -20.55 29.10 52.37
CA THR A 1220 -20.18 30.50 52.62
C THR A 1220 -21.39 31.42 52.56
N GLY A 1221 -22.31 31.24 51.61
CA GLY A 1221 -23.57 32.00 51.54
C GLY A 1221 -24.44 31.87 52.79
N LYS A 1222 -24.68 30.64 53.26
CA LYS A 1222 -25.56 30.35 54.42
C LYS A 1222 -25.03 30.90 55.76
N LYS A 1223 -23.75 31.28 55.88
CA LYS A 1223 -23.17 31.84 57.12
C LYS A 1223 -23.35 33.35 57.34
N LYS A 1224 -23.67 34.16 56.32
CA LYS A 1224 -23.90 35.61 56.52
C LYS A 1224 -25.24 35.93 57.19
N ASN A 1225 -26.33 35.25 56.79
CA ASN A 1225 -27.67 35.51 57.33
C ASN A 1225 -27.82 35.21 58.84
N ALA A 1226 -26.90 34.44 59.43
CA ALA A 1226 -26.90 34.10 60.85
C ALA A 1226 -26.32 35.20 61.77
N LYS A 1227 -25.72 36.28 61.25
CA LYS A 1227 -25.01 37.29 62.07
C LYS A 1227 -25.57 38.72 62.04
N GLN A 1228 -26.57 39.02 61.21
CA GLN A 1228 -27.30 40.30 61.25
C GLN A 1228 -28.66 40.21 61.98
N LYS A 1229 -29.26 39.01 62.07
CA LYS A 1229 -30.52 38.80 62.80
C LYS A 1229 -30.41 38.86 64.34
N SER A 1230 -29.28 39.40 64.84
CA SER A 1230 -28.99 39.68 66.25
C SER A 1230 -28.62 41.14 66.52
N GLN A 1231 -28.89 42.07 65.58
CA GLN A 1231 -28.72 43.53 65.80
C GLN A 1231 -29.97 44.34 65.43
N ASP A 1232 -30.68 44.00 64.35
CA ASP A 1232 -31.86 44.77 63.90
C ASP A 1232 -33.18 44.34 64.59
N LEU A 1233 -33.13 43.95 65.87
CA LEU A 1233 -34.30 43.85 66.74
C LEU A 1233 -34.15 44.59 68.09
N GLU A 1234 -33.22 45.54 68.15
CA GLU A 1234 -33.22 46.64 69.15
C GLU A 1234 -33.18 48.03 68.49
N ARG A 1235 -33.98 48.26 67.41
CA ARG A 1235 -34.55 49.57 67.05
C ARG A 1235 -35.53 49.49 65.88
N SER A 1236 -36.68 50.17 66.07
CA SER A 1236 -37.70 50.54 65.06
C SER A 1236 -38.48 49.40 64.41
#